data_AF-A0A9P5QFH4-F1
#
_entry.id   AF-A0A9P5QFH4-F1
#
_cell.length_a   1.000
_cell.length_b   1.000
_cell.length_c   1.000
_cell.angle_alpha   90.00
_cell.angle_beta   90.00
_cell.angle_gamma   90.00
#
_symmetry.space_group_name_H-M   'P 1'
#
loop_
_entity.id
_entity.type
_entity.pdbx_description
1 polymer ?
#
loop_
_entity_poly.entity_id
_entity_poly.type
_entity_poly.pdbx_seq_one_letter_code
_entity_poly.pdbx_strand_id
1 'polypeptide(L)'
;MSETLKLTELVRRPAVGKAGKPVTVKANFFEVQKLPDVTVYHYDVTISSEDLPPAVNRKIYEELIASYGKSELGGTRPVYDGRKNMFSAKELKFDSKTFDITLDKNVPPNSKRPAEVFKVKIRKVATINLEELHRFLNKKSALTNNVLTGIMALDVLIRHKPALLHVTVGSSFFTPEGKQPLNGPLEVWRGFYQSARPAVGKMMINLDISATAFYQSGPLIEIIIKILGFRNPNDLGRTSPPINWEKVEKAIKGLRVLLTHREKSKKSFKVLKLIQKSARQYKFKVDSNKNDPQGNPIQVETSIEAYFQKTYGRKLQFPNLPCIAIGKTAIVPLELCSVTEGQRYPKKLDERQTADMIKFTCQPPHIRANTIKDGLRILNYDNNEYIKDFGLKISTEMATIKARTLPAPVISYHPSSKDANFTPNDGAWNLIGKKVAQGTTLGSWGAVVFGNERDVPKTQFDNFIRQLVVTCTATGMNIPNKSPPCVYANPHGDVEGALRQAWQRAGSAVKSQPQLILCILPNTGVSLYAEIKRVTDTVLGVSSQCIQVKHTRDPKPQYCANVCLKINVKLGGMNSHLAGNMLPFLTSKPTILMGADVSHPPPGDTVRPSIATLVGSMDAKASRYSASIRIQAARTETIADLSDMGVELLKTFYQTCGRKPERIMMYRDGVSEGQFKETLETELAALKTACHRLEPNYNPKITFVVVQKRHHARFFPTRREDGDRSGNCKSGLVVDTDIVHPCEFDFYLQSHAGLLGTSRPAHYYVLYDDNKFAADEMQEFTFRLCHLYARCTRTVSMVPPAYYAHLVAARARFHSKNEQWSDTASTESGAGDASSFGKLKPELAKVMWFISDHSKGVLKTHEWRTAANSAAYLIPHLQPTMKILDVGCGPGSITIDLAELVPDGSVIGIEYTSDPLSKALALAIERGIMNVEFRVGDIHKLDFPDNTFDVVHVHQVLQHIADPVQAMREMRRVTKPGGIVAVRESIVPTWYPESAGLAAFWELQARMAKAKGGNPHPGKYIHTWAVQAGFDRPQIISSAGTWCFSTPEEREYWGGSMAERTLSSAFADTAVSGGYATMEELKQLEKAWRDWVQDDSGWFAFLHGEMICRV
;
A
#
# COMPACT_ATOMS: atom_id res chain seq x y z
N MET A 1 -5.71 53.01 20.87
CA MET A 1 -5.28 52.06 19.82
C MET A 1 -6.03 50.76 20.05
N SER A 2 -6.95 50.38 19.17
CA SER A 2 -7.81 49.21 19.36
C SER A 2 -6.96 47.93 19.39
N GLU A 3 -7.10 47.14 20.45
CA GLU A 3 -6.54 45.78 20.51
C GLU A 3 -7.02 44.98 19.29
N THR A 4 -6.10 44.67 18.38
CA THR A 4 -6.37 43.85 17.20
C THR A 4 -6.86 42.48 17.68
N LEU A 5 -8.15 42.17 17.45
CA LEU A 5 -8.77 40.88 17.80
C LEU A 5 -7.85 39.71 17.42
N LYS A 6 -7.37 38.92 18.39
CA LYS A 6 -6.47 37.78 18.18
C LYS A 6 -7.26 36.55 17.68
N LEU A 7 -7.43 36.43 16.36
CA LEU A 7 -8.26 35.39 15.69
C LEU A 7 -7.74 33.95 15.81
N THR A 8 -6.42 33.78 15.91
CA THR A 8 -5.74 32.48 16.09
C THR A 8 -4.45 32.70 16.86
N GLU A 9 -3.97 31.63 17.51
CA GLU A 9 -2.67 31.60 18.18
C GLU A 9 -1.52 31.27 17.21
N LEU A 10 -1.83 30.79 16.00
CA LEU A 10 -0.88 30.46 14.94
C LEU A 10 -0.71 31.62 13.93
N VAL A 11 0.18 31.44 12.96
CA VAL A 11 0.39 32.44 11.89
C VAL A 11 -0.87 32.59 11.03
N ARG A 12 -1.28 33.85 10.84
CA ARG A 12 -2.38 34.20 9.94
C ARG A 12 -1.95 34.14 8.50
N ARG A 13 -2.88 33.75 7.64
CA ARG A 13 -2.69 33.84 6.18
C ARG A 13 -2.37 35.29 5.78
N PRO A 14 -1.23 35.55 5.13
CA PRO A 14 -0.84 36.91 4.75
C PRO A 14 -1.72 37.46 3.61
N ALA A 15 -2.03 36.62 2.63
CA ALA A 15 -2.93 36.89 1.51
C ALA A 15 -3.33 35.57 0.84
N VAL A 16 -4.24 35.63 -0.13
CA VAL A 16 -4.45 34.54 -1.09
C VAL A 16 -3.40 34.69 -2.20
N GLY A 17 -2.78 33.58 -2.61
CA GLY A 17 -1.80 33.58 -3.68
C GLY A 17 -2.44 33.89 -5.04
N LYS A 18 -1.65 34.48 -5.94
CA LYS A 18 -2.05 34.92 -7.28
C LYS A 18 -1.22 34.27 -8.38
N ALA A 19 -0.09 33.66 -8.06
CA ALA A 19 0.82 33.05 -9.04
C ALA A 19 0.21 31.79 -9.67
N GLY A 20 0.54 31.54 -10.94
CA GLY A 20 0.06 30.39 -11.70
C GLY A 20 -1.23 30.62 -12.50
N LYS A 21 -1.57 29.66 -13.36
CA LYS A 21 -2.77 29.71 -14.21
C LYS A 21 -4.02 29.42 -13.35
N PRO A 22 -5.05 30.29 -13.33
CA PRO A 22 -6.31 29.98 -12.67
C PRO A 22 -6.98 28.76 -13.30
N VAL A 23 -7.45 27.84 -12.46
CA VAL A 23 -8.18 26.64 -12.85
C VAL A 23 -9.33 26.39 -11.86
N THR A 24 -10.27 25.53 -12.24
CA THR A 24 -11.38 25.13 -11.38
C THR A 24 -11.32 23.62 -11.19
N VAL A 25 -11.49 23.16 -9.95
CA VAL A 25 -11.46 21.73 -9.62
C VAL A 25 -12.66 21.36 -8.75
N LYS A 26 -13.14 20.12 -8.84
CA LYS A 26 -14.06 19.56 -7.85
C LYS A 26 -13.24 19.02 -6.67
N ALA A 27 -13.73 19.23 -5.46
CA ALA A 27 -13.17 18.61 -4.26
C ALA A 27 -14.21 17.68 -3.63
N ASN A 28 -13.76 16.61 -2.97
CA ASN A 28 -14.64 15.71 -2.21
C ASN A 28 -15.11 16.32 -0.87
N PHE A 29 -15.51 17.58 -0.94
CA PHE A 29 -16.08 18.38 0.13
C PHE A 29 -17.52 18.73 -0.25
N PHE A 30 -18.43 18.64 0.70
CA PHE A 30 -19.85 18.87 0.51
C PHE A 30 -20.26 20.03 1.41
N GLU A 31 -20.81 21.08 0.81
CA GLU A 31 -21.14 22.31 1.54
C GLU A 31 -22.26 22.09 2.55
N VAL A 32 -22.07 22.57 3.78
CA VAL A 32 -23.16 22.73 4.74
C VAL A 32 -23.92 24.00 4.36
N GLN A 33 -25.01 23.83 3.62
CA GLN A 33 -25.85 24.92 3.09
C GLN A 33 -26.57 25.69 4.20
N LYS A 34 -26.86 25.01 5.32
CA LYS A 34 -27.52 25.59 6.47
C LYS A 34 -26.99 24.95 7.75
N LEU A 35 -26.47 25.78 8.66
CA LEU A 35 -26.12 25.37 10.02
C LEU A 35 -27.38 25.16 10.86
N PRO A 36 -27.32 24.40 11.97
CA PRO A 36 -28.44 24.30 12.89
C PRO A 36 -28.91 25.69 13.36
N ASP A 37 -30.19 25.99 13.18
CA ASP A 37 -30.82 27.23 13.69
C ASP A 37 -31.19 27.14 15.18
N VAL A 38 -30.91 25.98 15.79
CA VAL A 38 -31.25 25.65 17.18
C VAL A 38 -30.03 25.77 18.07
N THR A 39 -30.27 26.14 19.32
CA THR A 39 -29.27 26.01 20.39
C THR A 39 -28.94 24.53 20.59
N VAL A 40 -27.65 24.17 20.55
CA VAL A 40 -27.21 22.79 20.76
C VAL A 40 -26.76 22.63 22.21
N TYR A 41 -27.20 21.57 22.87
CA TYR A 41 -26.89 21.28 24.26
C TYR A 41 -25.92 20.10 24.35
N HIS A 42 -24.83 20.26 25.09
CA HIS A 42 -23.81 19.24 25.31
C HIS A 42 -23.98 18.57 26.67
N TYR A 43 -23.94 17.24 26.65
CA TYR A 43 -24.06 16.39 27.81
C TYR A 43 -22.90 15.38 27.86
N ASP A 44 -22.40 15.15 29.07
CA ASP A 44 -21.51 14.06 29.41
C ASP A 44 -22.33 12.78 29.66
N VAL A 45 -21.91 11.67 29.04
CA VAL A 45 -22.44 10.32 29.29
C VAL A 45 -21.37 9.49 30.00
N THR A 46 -21.72 8.92 31.14
CA THR A 46 -20.87 8.00 31.90
C THR A 46 -21.59 6.67 32.06
N ILE A 47 -20.92 5.56 31.76
CA ILE A 47 -21.47 4.20 31.90
C ILE A 47 -20.71 3.52 33.04
N SER A 48 -21.40 2.80 33.92
CA SER A 48 -20.84 2.20 35.15
C SER A 48 -19.73 1.17 34.95
N SER A 49 -19.45 0.75 33.71
CA SER A 49 -18.31 -0.09 33.37
C SER A 49 -17.29 0.76 32.62
N GLU A 50 -16.11 0.91 33.20
CA GLU A 50 -14.98 1.55 32.54
C GLU A 50 -14.48 0.70 31.36
N ASP A 51 -13.95 1.37 30.33
CA ASP A 51 -13.28 0.75 29.17
C ASP A 51 -14.11 -0.21 28.29
N LEU A 52 -15.42 -0.03 28.24
CA LEU A 52 -16.25 -0.72 27.25
C LEU A 52 -15.93 -0.26 25.81
N PRO A 53 -15.88 -1.17 24.82
CA PRO A 53 -15.70 -0.79 23.42
C PRO A 53 -16.82 0.16 22.94
N PRO A 54 -16.53 1.17 22.09
CA PRO A 54 -17.54 2.13 21.63
C PRO A 54 -18.78 1.51 20.98
N ALA A 55 -18.62 0.36 20.32
CA ALA A 55 -19.75 -0.38 19.75
C ALA A 55 -20.70 -0.94 20.82
N VAL A 56 -20.21 -1.28 22.01
CA VAL A 56 -21.03 -1.72 23.14
C VAL A 56 -21.73 -0.52 23.77
N ASN A 57 -21.01 0.59 23.97
CA ASN A 57 -21.59 1.83 24.49
C ASN A 57 -22.76 2.31 23.63
N ARG A 58 -22.65 2.21 22.30
CA ARG A 58 -23.75 2.57 21.39
C ARG A 58 -24.96 1.64 21.51
N LYS A 59 -24.77 0.34 21.75
CA LYS A 59 -25.88 -0.58 22.03
C LYS A 59 -26.59 -0.26 23.34
N ILE A 60 -25.83 0.06 24.39
CA ILE A 60 -26.38 0.52 25.67
C ILE A 60 -27.17 1.82 25.45
N TYR A 61 -26.63 2.73 24.65
CA TYR A 61 -27.30 3.98 24.29
C TYR A 61 -28.58 3.76 23.47
N GLU A 62 -28.58 2.87 22.47
CA GLU A 62 -29.79 2.52 21.70
C GLU A 62 -30.90 2.01 22.63
N GLU A 63 -30.56 1.15 23.59
CA GLU A 63 -31.51 0.63 24.56
C GLU A 63 -32.01 1.72 25.53
N LEU A 64 -31.14 2.67 25.90
CA LEU A 64 -31.53 3.87 26.66
C LEU A 64 -32.55 4.70 25.88
N ILE A 65 -32.31 4.95 24.59
CA ILE A 65 -33.25 5.69 23.73
C ILE A 65 -34.56 4.91 23.56
N ALA A 66 -34.50 3.58 23.39
CA ALA A 66 -35.69 2.75 23.26
C ALA A 66 -36.55 2.73 24.53
N SER A 67 -35.91 2.65 25.71
CA SER A 67 -36.60 2.54 27.00
C SER A 67 -37.07 3.88 27.57
N TYR A 68 -36.27 4.95 27.40
CA TYR A 68 -36.48 6.24 28.07
C TYR A 68 -36.62 7.44 27.10
N GLY A 69 -36.50 7.22 25.79
CA GLY A 69 -36.52 8.30 24.78
C GLY A 69 -37.81 9.12 24.78
N LYS A 70 -38.96 8.47 24.83
CA LYS A 70 -40.28 9.16 24.82
C LYS A 70 -40.66 9.75 26.18
N SER A 71 -40.34 9.06 27.27
CA SER A 71 -40.74 9.44 28.62
C SER A 71 -39.81 10.50 29.22
N GLU A 72 -38.54 10.15 29.40
CA GLU A 72 -37.59 10.94 30.20
C GLU A 72 -36.75 11.90 29.34
N LEU A 73 -36.44 11.50 28.11
CA LEU A 73 -35.74 12.38 27.16
C LEU A 73 -36.70 13.27 26.36
N GLY A 74 -38.01 13.24 26.68
CA GLY A 74 -39.00 14.15 26.10
C GLY A 74 -39.19 14.02 24.58
N GLY A 75 -38.91 12.84 24.01
CA GLY A 75 -38.98 12.59 22.57
C GLY A 75 -37.87 13.25 21.75
N THR A 76 -36.84 13.80 22.41
CA THR A 76 -35.66 14.35 21.73
C THR A 76 -34.82 13.24 21.10
N ARG A 77 -34.05 13.57 20.05
CA ARG A 77 -33.13 12.62 19.39
C ARG A 77 -31.66 13.03 19.58
N PRO A 78 -31.13 12.90 20.80
CA PRO A 78 -29.74 13.24 21.05
C PRO A 78 -28.80 12.30 20.28
N VAL A 79 -27.69 12.85 19.80
CA VAL A 79 -26.62 12.14 19.11
C VAL A 79 -25.47 11.88 20.07
N TYR A 80 -24.84 10.71 19.95
CA TYR A 80 -23.79 10.24 20.86
C TYR A 80 -22.56 9.73 20.12
N ASP A 81 -21.38 10.08 20.62
CA ASP A 81 -20.07 9.72 20.03
C ASP A 81 -19.65 8.27 20.32
N GLY A 82 -20.38 7.53 21.17
CA GLY A 82 -20.02 6.18 21.60
C GLY A 82 -19.02 6.13 22.76
N ARG A 83 -18.67 7.28 23.34
CA ARG A 83 -17.75 7.43 24.47
C ARG A 83 -18.35 8.30 25.55
N LYS A 84 -18.20 9.62 25.46
CA LYS A 84 -18.55 10.54 26.54
C LYS A 84 -19.47 11.68 26.07
N ASN A 85 -19.42 12.07 24.80
CA ASN A 85 -20.10 13.27 24.34
C ASN A 85 -21.44 12.95 23.71
N MET A 86 -22.50 13.54 24.27
CA MET A 86 -23.85 13.53 23.72
C MET A 86 -24.30 14.96 23.41
N PHE A 87 -24.97 15.17 22.28
CA PHE A 87 -25.49 16.46 21.86
C PHE A 87 -26.98 16.37 21.56
N SER A 88 -27.74 17.39 21.93
CA SER A 88 -29.18 17.48 21.67
C SER A 88 -29.56 18.82 21.06
N ALA A 89 -30.51 18.81 20.13
CA ALA A 89 -31.13 20.01 19.56
C ALA A 89 -32.14 20.68 20.51
N LYS A 90 -32.59 19.94 21.53
CA LYS A 90 -33.56 20.39 22.54
C LYS A 90 -33.02 20.08 23.92
N GLU A 91 -33.24 21.00 24.85
CA GLU A 91 -32.79 20.83 26.22
C GLU A 91 -33.56 19.69 26.91
N LEU A 92 -32.83 18.80 27.57
CA LEU A 92 -33.40 17.76 28.42
C LEU A 92 -33.96 18.38 29.71
N LYS A 93 -35.09 17.85 30.21
CA LYS A 93 -35.77 18.36 31.42
C LYS A 93 -35.06 18.03 32.74
N PHE A 94 -33.75 17.78 32.69
CA PHE A 94 -32.91 17.50 33.85
C PHE A 94 -31.46 17.91 33.56
N ASP A 95 -30.75 18.37 34.60
CA ASP A 95 -29.33 18.67 34.51
C ASP A 95 -28.46 17.41 34.71
N SER A 96 -28.90 16.47 35.53
CA SER A 96 -28.27 15.16 35.63
C SER A 96 -29.27 14.08 36.03
N LYS A 97 -29.19 12.92 35.37
CA LYS A 97 -30.03 11.75 35.68
C LYS A 97 -29.27 10.47 35.38
N THR A 98 -29.54 9.43 36.17
CA THR A 98 -28.98 8.08 35.98
C THR A 98 -30.10 7.14 35.56
N PHE A 99 -29.81 6.31 34.56
CA PHE A 99 -30.72 5.32 33.99
C PHE A 99 -30.14 3.93 34.17
N ASP A 100 -31.00 2.96 34.49
CA ASP A 100 -30.62 1.55 34.55
C ASP A 100 -31.01 0.88 33.22
N ILE A 101 -30.02 0.35 32.52
CA ILE A 101 -30.15 -0.24 31.18
C ILE A 101 -29.83 -1.74 31.21
N THR A 102 -30.75 -2.55 30.70
CA THR A 102 -30.60 -4.01 30.64
C THR A 102 -30.59 -4.48 29.19
N LEU A 103 -29.48 -5.07 28.74
CA LEU A 103 -29.32 -5.53 27.34
C LEU A 103 -29.94 -6.91 27.05
N ASP A 104 -29.95 -7.82 28.03
CA ASP A 104 -30.48 -9.19 27.89
C ASP A 104 -31.89 -9.28 28.54
N LYS A 105 -32.94 -8.81 27.86
CA LYS A 105 -34.33 -8.81 28.39
C LYS A 105 -35.00 -10.20 28.43
N ASN A 106 -34.40 -11.22 27.83
CA ASN A 106 -34.94 -12.58 27.72
C ASN A 106 -34.40 -13.58 28.75
N VAL A 107 -33.94 -13.11 29.91
CA VAL A 107 -33.49 -13.99 30.99
C VAL A 107 -34.71 -14.47 31.78
N PRO A 108 -34.99 -15.79 31.85
CA PRO A 108 -36.09 -16.31 32.66
C PRO A 108 -35.91 -15.93 34.13
N PRO A 109 -36.99 -15.67 34.89
CA PRO A 109 -36.91 -15.28 36.29
C PRO A 109 -36.12 -16.26 37.20
N ASN A 110 -35.95 -17.52 36.77
CA ASN A 110 -35.19 -18.57 37.46
C ASN A 110 -33.73 -18.77 36.98
N SER A 111 -33.15 -17.83 36.24
CA SER A 111 -31.74 -17.90 35.80
C SER A 111 -30.76 -17.66 36.96
N LYS A 112 -29.79 -18.57 37.16
CA LYS A 112 -28.65 -18.39 38.09
C LYS A 112 -27.72 -17.21 37.74
N ARG A 113 -27.92 -16.56 36.59
CA ARG A 113 -27.15 -15.39 36.15
C ARG A 113 -28.08 -14.17 36.14
N PRO A 114 -27.88 -13.15 37.00
CA PRO A 114 -28.65 -11.92 36.95
C PRO A 114 -28.43 -11.22 35.60
N ALA A 115 -29.45 -10.51 35.12
CA ALA A 115 -29.32 -9.68 33.93
C ALA A 115 -28.27 -8.59 34.18
N GLU A 116 -27.39 -8.36 33.22
CA GLU A 116 -26.33 -7.35 33.34
C GLU A 116 -26.98 -5.96 33.19
N VAL A 117 -27.01 -5.21 34.29
CA VAL A 117 -27.57 -3.85 34.36
C VAL A 117 -26.44 -2.84 34.30
N PHE A 118 -26.49 -1.94 33.32
CA PHE A 118 -25.55 -0.83 33.17
C PHE A 118 -26.19 0.45 33.68
N LYS A 119 -25.51 1.17 34.58
CA LYS A 119 -25.96 2.50 35.00
C LYS A 119 -25.38 3.54 34.04
N VAL A 120 -26.25 4.27 33.37
CA VAL A 120 -25.89 5.34 32.44
C VAL A 120 -26.25 6.68 33.07
N LYS A 121 -25.25 7.48 33.42
CA LYS A 121 -25.43 8.83 33.93
C LYS A 121 -25.26 9.84 32.80
N ILE A 122 -26.28 10.66 32.60
CA ILE A 122 -26.27 11.80 31.68
C ILE A 122 -26.18 13.08 32.53
N ARG A 123 -25.28 14.00 32.16
CA ARG A 123 -25.11 15.29 32.85
C ARG A 123 -24.89 16.42 31.85
N LYS A 124 -25.61 17.53 31.98
CA LYS A 124 -25.42 18.73 31.16
C LYS A 124 -24.06 19.36 31.45
N VAL A 125 -23.36 19.75 30.39
CA VAL A 125 -21.99 20.32 30.46
C VAL A 125 -21.97 21.74 29.96
N ALA A 126 -22.56 21.98 28.77
CA ALA A 126 -22.51 23.28 28.13
C ALA A 126 -23.70 23.50 27.19
N THR A 127 -23.97 24.77 26.91
CA THR A 127 -24.86 25.22 25.85
C THR A 127 -24.00 25.80 24.74
N ILE A 128 -24.12 25.28 23.53
CA ILE A 128 -23.28 25.63 22.39
C ILE A 128 -23.97 26.70 21.56
N ASN A 129 -23.29 27.84 21.39
CA ASN A 129 -23.75 28.92 20.55
C ASN A 129 -23.14 28.82 19.14
N LEU A 130 -23.92 28.37 18.16
CA LEU A 130 -23.45 28.22 16.78
C LEU A 130 -23.28 29.55 16.03
N GLU A 131 -23.81 30.66 16.54
CA GLU A 131 -23.53 31.99 16.00
C GLU A 131 -22.05 32.35 16.17
N GLU A 132 -21.40 31.88 17.23
CA GLU A 132 -19.97 32.09 17.42
C GLU A 132 -19.13 31.31 16.40
N LEU A 133 -19.56 30.09 16.07
CA LEU A 133 -19.00 29.31 14.96
C LEU A 133 -19.17 30.07 13.63
N HIS A 134 -20.36 30.60 13.36
CA HIS A 134 -20.61 31.40 12.15
C HIS A 134 -19.71 32.64 12.08
N ARG A 135 -19.52 33.36 13.19
CA ARG A 135 -18.60 34.50 13.28
C ARG A 135 -17.15 34.08 13.04
N PHE A 136 -16.73 32.92 13.56
CA PHE A 136 -15.37 32.41 13.38
C PHE A 136 -15.10 32.08 11.90
N LEU A 137 -16.03 31.39 11.24
CA LEU A 137 -15.93 31.07 9.81
C LEU A 137 -15.80 32.32 8.94
N ASN A 138 -16.43 33.43 9.37
CA ASN A 138 -16.37 34.73 8.71
C ASN A 138 -15.23 35.63 9.22
N LYS A 139 -14.26 35.10 9.98
CA LYS A 139 -13.10 35.82 10.52
C LYS A 139 -13.46 36.98 11.48
N LYS A 140 -14.63 36.90 12.12
CA LYS A 140 -15.14 37.92 13.06
C LYS A 140 -14.95 37.56 14.53
N SER A 141 -14.60 36.31 14.85
CA SER A 141 -14.28 35.85 16.21
C SER A 141 -13.08 34.89 16.20
N ALA A 142 -12.46 34.70 17.37
CA ALA A 142 -11.37 33.76 17.56
C ALA A 142 -11.86 32.31 17.62
N LEU A 143 -10.93 31.36 17.47
CA LEU A 143 -11.19 29.95 17.72
C LEU A 143 -11.33 29.70 19.23
N THR A 144 -12.56 29.63 19.73
CA THR A 144 -12.85 29.37 21.15
C THR A 144 -13.23 27.91 21.41
N ASN A 145 -13.28 27.50 22.68
CA ASN A 145 -13.76 26.17 23.07
C ASN A 145 -15.21 25.91 22.63
N ASN A 146 -16.05 26.94 22.59
CA ASN A 146 -17.42 26.84 22.08
C ASN A 146 -17.42 26.53 20.56
N VAL A 147 -16.55 27.18 19.78
CA VAL A 147 -16.37 26.88 18.34
C VAL A 147 -15.89 25.44 18.14
N LEU A 148 -14.87 24.99 18.87
CA LEU A 148 -14.35 23.63 18.80
C LEU A 148 -15.41 22.58 19.14
N THR A 149 -16.19 22.85 20.18
CA THR A 149 -17.28 21.96 20.62
C THR A 149 -18.43 21.97 19.61
N GLY A 150 -18.71 23.10 18.97
CA GLY A 150 -19.65 23.20 17.84
C GLY A 150 -19.22 22.37 16.63
N ILE A 151 -17.93 22.40 16.26
CA ILE A 151 -17.39 21.54 15.19
C ILE A 151 -17.51 20.06 15.59
N MET A 152 -17.19 19.72 16.84
CA MET A 152 -17.34 18.37 17.37
C MET A 152 -18.80 17.89 17.35
N ALA A 153 -19.75 18.75 17.70
CA ALA A 153 -21.18 18.44 17.66
C ALA A 153 -21.64 18.09 16.23
N LEU A 154 -21.20 18.86 15.23
CA LEU A 154 -21.49 18.58 13.82
C LEU A 154 -20.84 17.27 13.34
N ASP A 155 -19.60 17.00 13.77
CA ASP A 155 -18.89 15.76 13.43
C ASP A 155 -19.55 14.53 14.05
N VAL A 156 -20.03 14.62 15.29
CA VAL A 156 -20.80 13.55 15.95
C VAL A 156 -22.17 13.37 15.28
N LEU A 157 -22.84 14.45 14.92
CA LEU A 157 -24.15 14.43 14.26
C LEU A 157 -24.12 13.64 12.94
N ILE A 158 -23.19 13.95 12.04
CA ILE A 158 -23.09 13.24 10.74
C ILE A 158 -22.70 11.77 10.91
N ARG A 159 -22.02 11.42 12.02
CA ARG A 159 -21.56 10.06 12.33
C ARG A 159 -22.57 9.20 13.06
N HIS A 160 -23.51 9.80 13.77
CA HIS A 160 -24.35 9.07 14.71
C HIS A 160 -25.10 7.91 14.05
N LYS A 161 -25.97 8.20 13.07
CA LYS A 161 -26.77 7.17 12.40
C LYS A 161 -25.93 6.11 11.66
N PRO A 162 -24.92 6.47 10.83
CA PRO A 162 -24.04 5.47 10.22
C PRO A 162 -23.32 4.57 11.24
N ALA A 163 -22.97 5.10 12.42
CA ALA A 163 -22.31 4.34 13.46
C ALA A 163 -23.21 3.34 14.21
N LEU A 164 -24.53 3.47 14.10
CA LEU A 164 -25.51 2.49 14.58
C LEU A 164 -25.70 1.36 13.56
N LEU A 165 -25.64 1.69 12.26
CA LEU A 165 -25.95 0.76 11.16
C LEU A 165 -24.75 -0.06 10.68
N HIS A 166 -23.53 0.47 10.81
CA HIS A 166 -22.33 -0.09 10.17
C HIS A 166 -21.16 -0.25 11.14
N VAL A 167 -20.17 -1.06 10.75
CA VAL A 167 -18.95 -1.23 11.54
C VAL A 167 -18.10 0.03 11.41
N THR A 168 -17.80 0.69 12.54
CA THR A 168 -16.97 1.90 12.57
C THR A 168 -15.52 1.60 12.92
N VAL A 169 -14.58 2.18 12.17
CA VAL A 169 -13.15 2.18 12.50
C VAL A 169 -12.62 3.61 12.41
N GLY A 170 -12.28 4.18 13.56
CA GLY A 170 -11.92 5.59 13.65
C GLY A 170 -13.03 6.46 13.09
N SER A 171 -12.71 7.27 12.09
CA SER A 171 -13.62 8.21 11.45
C SER A 171 -14.30 7.65 10.17
N SER A 172 -14.19 6.34 9.94
CA SER A 172 -14.80 5.65 8.79
C SER A 172 -15.82 4.63 9.26
N PHE A 173 -16.84 4.38 8.44
CA PHE A 173 -17.76 3.26 8.58
C PHE A 173 -17.63 2.33 7.38
N PHE A 174 -17.85 1.03 7.57
CA PHE A 174 -17.60 -0.01 6.59
C PHE A 174 -18.83 -0.87 6.36
N THR A 175 -19.08 -1.20 5.10
CA THR A 175 -20.22 -2.01 4.66
C THR A 175 -19.74 -3.31 4.00
N PRO A 176 -20.46 -4.44 4.18
CA PRO A 176 -20.19 -5.67 3.45
C PRO A 176 -20.59 -5.57 1.97
N GLU A 177 -21.34 -4.54 1.56
CA GLU A 177 -21.75 -4.34 0.17
C GLU A 177 -20.52 -4.15 -0.75
N GLY A 178 -20.42 -4.98 -1.77
CA GLY A 178 -19.30 -4.97 -2.71
C GLY A 178 -17.97 -5.43 -2.11
N LYS A 179 -17.99 -6.21 -1.02
CA LYS A 179 -16.79 -6.84 -0.45
C LYS A 179 -16.14 -7.81 -1.44
N GLN A 180 -14.82 -7.90 -1.41
CA GLN A 180 -14.05 -8.81 -2.27
C GLN A 180 -13.13 -9.70 -1.43
N PRO A 181 -12.91 -10.97 -1.81
CA PRO A 181 -11.97 -11.82 -1.11
C PRO A 181 -10.53 -11.29 -1.27
N LEU A 182 -9.74 -11.41 -0.21
CA LEU A 182 -8.29 -11.27 -0.25
C LEU A 182 -7.68 -12.68 -0.15
N ASN A 183 -6.42 -12.84 -0.56
CA ASN A 183 -5.71 -14.11 -0.34
C ASN A 183 -5.83 -14.61 1.12
N GLY A 184 -6.22 -15.88 1.31
CA GLY A 184 -6.42 -16.50 2.63
C GLY A 184 -7.81 -16.27 3.24
N PRO A 185 -7.94 -16.18 4.58
CA PRO A 185 -9.23 -16.14 5.28
C PRO A 185 -9.87 -14.74 5.35
N LEU A 186 -9.38 -13.79 4.55
CA LEU A 186 -9.72 -12.37 4.68
C LEU A 186 -10.54 -11.87 3.49
N GLU A 187 -11.27 -10.79 3.71
CA GLU A 187 -11.99 -10.06 2.69
C GLU A 187 -11.79 -8.55 2.91
N VAL A 188 -11.82 -7.76 1.83
CA VAL A 188 -11.76 -6.30 1.90
C VAL A 188 -13.17 -5.74 1.85
N TRP A 189 -13.47 -4.85 2.79
CA TRP A 189 -14.72 -4.10 2.81
C TRP A 189 -14.46 -2.66 2.39
N ARG A 190 -15.41 -2.11 1.64
CA ARG A 190 -15.46 -0.68 1.34
C ARG A 190 -16.02 0.07 2.54
N GLY A 191 -15.49 1.26 2.78
CA GLY A 191 -16.02 2.16 3.77
C GLY A 191 -15.93 3.61 3.35
N PHE A 192 -16.55 4.49 4.12
CA PHE A 192 -16.56 5.91 3.85
C PHE A 192 -16.08 6.66 5.08
N TYR A 193 -15.05 7.47 4.89
CA TYR A 193 -14.60 8.47 5.84
C TYR A 193 -15.48 9.70 5.72
N GLN A 194 -15.88 10.26 6.84
CA GLN A 194 -16.51 11.58 6.87
C GLN A 194 -15.88 12.44 7.97
N SER A 195 -15.84 13.76 7.78
CA SER A 195 -15.51 14.71 8.84
C SER A 195 -16.11 16.08 8.57
N ALA A 196 -16.61 16.76 9.61
CA ALA A 196 -16.97 18.17 9.53
C ALA A 196 -15.72 19.05 9.62
N ARG A 197 -15.54 19.98 8.69
CA ARG A 197 -14.36 20.85 8.56
C ARG A 197 -14.76 22.31 8.47
N PRO A 198 -14.21 23.20 9.31
CA PRO A 198 -14.39 24.63 9.13
C PRO A 198 -13.60 25.09 7.90
N ALA A 199 -14.21 25.95 7.11
CA ALA A 199 -13.59 26.53 5.92
C ALA A 199 -13.98 28.01 5.78
N VAL A 200 -13.42 28.71 4.80
CA VAL A 200 -13.63 30.14 4.63
C VAL A 200 -15.12 30.44 4.41
N GLY A 201 -15.75 31.08 5.40
CA GLY A 201 -17.16 31.51 5.38
C GLY A 201 -18.21 30.40 5.60
N LYS A 202 -17.82 29.12 5.67
CA LYS A 202 -18.78 28.00 5.72
C LYS A 202 -18.21 26.73 6.35
N MET A 203 -19.09 25.83 6.79
CA MET A 203 -18.72 24.46 7.16
C MET A 203 -18.77 23.56 5.92
N MET A 204 -17.85 22.59 5.85
CA MET A 204 -17.79 21.60 4.79
C MET A 204 -17.74 20.19 5.38
N ILE A 205 -18.39 19.23 4.73
CA ILE A 205 -18.27 17.81 5.04
C ILE A 205 -17.28 17.19 4.07
N ASN A 206 -16.10 16.79 4.54
CA ASN A 206 -15.16 16.04 3.73
C ASN A 206 -15.54 14.55 3.75
N LEU A 207 -15.88 13.99 2.60
CA LEU A 207 -16.25 12.59 2.42
C LEU A 207 -15.25 11.90 1.49
N ASP A 208 -14.68 10.78 1.90
CA ASP A 208 -13.71 10.03 1.10
C ASP A 208 -13.92 8.53 1.23
N ILE A 209 -13.48 7.76 0.24
CA ILE A 209 -13.53 6.30 0.33
C ILE A 209 -12.35 5.75 1.14
N SER A 210 -12.63 4.70 1.89
CA SER A 210 -11.70 3.93 2.69
C SER A 210 -11.90 2.43 2.43
N ALA A 211 -10.90 1.62 2.74
CA ALA A 211 -11.02 0.17 2.69
C ALA A 211 -10.17 -0.44 3.82
N THR A 212 -10.64 -1.55 4.39
CA THR A 212 -9.88 -2.31 5.38
C THR A 212 -10.24 -3.79 5.28
N ALA A 213 -9.34 -4.64 5.79
CA ALA A 213 -9.55 -6.07 5.81
C ALA A 213 -10.45 -6.49 7.00
N PHE A 214 -11.31 -7.45 6.72
CA PHE A 214 -12.20 -8.15 7.63
C PHE A 214 -11.97 -9.65 7.51
N TYR A 215 -12.27 -10.40 8.57
CA TYR A 215 -12.34 -11.84 8.48
C TYR A 215 -13.59 -12.24 7.70
N GLN A 216 -13.48 -13.24 6.83
CA GLN A 216 -14.63 -13.84 6.17
C GLN A 216 -15.56 -14.46 7.23
N SER A 217 -16.87 -14.27 7.05
CA SER A 217 -17.90 -14.92 7.86
C SER A 217 -18.24 -16.30 7.31
N GLY A 218 -18.58 -17.25 8.19
CA GLY A 218 -18.96 -18.61 7.78
C GLY A 218 -18.37 -19.69 8.67
N PRO A 219 -18.53 -20.97 8.31
CA PRO A 219 -18.04 -22.10 9.10
C PRO A 219 -16.55 -21.98 9.45
N LEU A 220 -16.20 -22.19 10.72
CA LEU A 220 -14.83 -22.03 11.20
C LEU A 220 -13.86 -22.99 10.50
N ILE A 221 -14.34 -24.18 10.12
CA ILE A 221 -13.57 -25.17 9.35
C ILE A 221 -13.08 -24.60 8.01
N GLU A 222 -13.94 -23.89 7.27
CA GLU A 222 -13.57 -23.26 5.99
C GLU A 222 -12.49 -22.18 6.16
N ILE A 223 -12.58 -21.41 7.24
CA ILE A 223 -11.59 -20.40 7.60
C ILE A 223 -10.24 -21.06 7.93
N ILE A 224 -10.24 -22.18 8.65
CA ILE A 224 -9.02 -22.93 9.01
C ILE A 224 -8.35 -23.51 7.75
N ILE A 225 -9.14 -24.06 6.83
CA ILE A 225 -8.65 -24.57 5.53
C ILE A 225 -7.92 -23.45 4.77
N LYS A 226 -8.53 -22.26 4.69
CA LYS A 226 -7.92 -21.07 4.05
C LYS A 226 -6.65 -20.57 4.77
N ILE A 227 -6.58 -20.66 6.10
CA ILE A 227 -5.37 -20.32 6.88
C ILE A 227 -4.21 -21.29 6.57
N LEU A 228 -4.54 -22.56 6.40
CA LEU A 228 -3.58 -23.62 6.10
C LEU A 228 -3.21 -23.69 4.61
N GLY A 229 -3.97 -23.04 3.74
CA GLY A 229 -3.78 -23.13 2.29
C GLY A 229 -4.31 -24.44 1.70
N PHE A 230 -5.18 -25.13 2.43
CA PHE A 230 -5.83 -26.35 1.95
C PHE A 230 -7.03 -26.03 1.07
N ARG A 231 -7.51 -27.03 0.32
CA ARG A 231 -8.66 -26.87 -0.58
C ARG A 231 -9.93 -27.42 0.05
N ASN A 232 -9.84 -28.57 0.71
CA ASN A 232 -11.01 -29.30 1.18
C ASN A 232 -10.93 -29.62 2.69
N PRO A 233 -12.07 -29.70 3.40
CA PRO A 233 -12.09 -30.07 4.82
C PRO A 233 -11.47 -31.43 5.12
N ASN A 234 -11.51 -32.36 4.18
CA ASN A 234 -10.91 -33.69 4.31
C ASN A 234 -9.38 -33.64 4.47
N ASP A 235 -8.73 -32.57 3.99
CA ASP A 235 -7.27 -32.40 4.14
C ASP A 235 -6.86 -32.20 5.60
N LEU A 236 -7.79 -31.79 6.48
CA LEU A 236 -7.57 -31.69 7.92
C LEU A 236 -7.39 -33.06 8.61
N GLY A 237 -7.75 -34.15 7.92
CA GLY A 237 -7.55 -35.52 8.40
C GLY A 237 -6.21 -36.14 8.02
N ARG A 238 -5.40 -35.47 7.17
CA ARG A 238 -4.10 -35.98 6.72
C ARG A 238 -3.06 -35.86 7.85
N THR A 239 -2.25 -36.91 8.03
CA THR A 239 -1.21 -36.97 9.08
C THR A 239 0.16 -36.48 8.61
N SER A 240 0.37 -36.30 7.30
CA SER A 240 1.64 -35.86 6.73
C SER A 240 1.42 -34.87 5.56
N PRO A 241 2.08 -33.70 5.56
CA PRO A 241 2.85 -33.15 6.68
C PRO A 241 1.93 -32.82 7.88
N PRO A 242 2.44 -32.84 9.12
CA PRO A 242 1.64 -32.54 10.30
C PRO A 242 1.07 -31.13 10.22
N ILE A 243 -0.22 -30.99 10.54
CA ILE A 243 -0.91 -29.71 10.55
C ILE A 243 -0.29 -28.81 11.62
N ASN A 244 0.10 -27.60 11.23
CA ASN A 244 0.61 -26.59 12.15
C ASN A 244 -0.55 -25.93 12.92
N TRP A 245 -1.01 -26.58 13.99
CA TRP A 245 -2.08 -26.08 14.84
C TRP A 245 -1.72 -24.80 15.61
N GLU A 246 -0.44 -24.53 15.83
CA GLU A 246 0.00 -23.25 16.43
C GLU A 246 -0.29 -22.07 15.50
N LYS A 247 -0.07 -22.24 14.19
CA LYS A 247 -0.45 -21.24 13.17
C LYS A 247 -1.95 -20.98 13.20
N VAL A 248 -2.75 -22.04 13.28
CA VAL A 248 -4.22 -21.95 13.37
C VAL A 248 -4.65 -21.21 14.63
N GLU A 249 -4.13 -21.62 15.80
CA GLU A 249 -4.44 -20.96 17.07
C GLU A 249 -4.11 -19.47 17.03
N LYS A 250 -2.91 -19.09 16.54
CA LYS A 250 -2.50 -17.69 16.38
C LYS A 250 -3.43 -16.89 15.46
N ALA A 251 -4.03 -17.53 14.47
CA ALA A 251 -4.93 -16.89 13.51
C ALA A 251 -6.36 -16.72 14.05
N ILE A 252 -6.89 -17.73 14.77
CA ILE A 252 -8.28 -17.74 15.25
C ILE A 252 -8.46 -17.17 16.67
N LYS A 253 -7.39 -17.08 17.46
CA LYS A 253 -7.43 -16.53 18.82
C LYS A 253 -7.99 -15.11 18.80
N GLY A 254 -9.03 -14.89 19.60
CA GLY A 254 -9.74 -13.62 19.71
C GLY A 254 -10.89 -13.41 18.73
N LEU A 255 -11.08 -14.29 17.75
CA LEU A 255 -12.26 -14.28 16.88
C LEU A 255 -13.53 -14.56 17.68
N ARG A 256 -14.65 -13.98 17.22
CA ARG A 256 -15.98 -14.27 17.72
C ARG A 256 -16.68 -15.26 16.81
N VAL A 257 -17.28 -16.29 17.41
CA VAL A 257 -17.99 -17.35 16.72
C VAL A 257 -19.40 -17.55 17.28
N LEU A 258 -20.34 -17.90 16.41
CA LEU A 258 -21.66 -18.41 16.75
C LEU A 258 -21.62 -19.93 16.84
N LEU A 259 -22.49 -20.47 17.68
CA LEU A 259 -22.62 -21.91 17.88
C LEU A 259 -23.77 -22.44 17.04
N THR A 260 -23.46 -23.26 16.04
CA THR A 260 -24.44 -23.75 15.06
C THR A 260 -25.46 -24.71 15.67
N HIS A 261 -25.10 -25.43 16.74
CA HIS A 261 -26.01 -26.32 17.45
C HIS A 261 -27.07 -25.60 18.32
N ARG A 262 -26.99 -24.26 18.45
CA ARG A 262 -27.93 -23.44 19.24
C ARG A 262 -28.66 -22.43 18.34
N GLU A 263 -29.47 -22.93 17.41
CA GLU A 263 -30.13 -22.13 16.36
C GLU A 263 -30.97 -20.95 16.91
N LYS A 264 -31.53 -21.06 18.11
CA LYS A 264 -32.31 -19.99 18.76
C LYS A 264 -31.46 -18.88 19.39
N SER A 265 -30.14 -19.07 19.55
CA SER A 265 -29.26 -18.10 20.24
C SER A 265 -28.37 -17.36 19.25
N LYS A 266 -28.53 -16.03 19.15
CA LYS A 266 -27.62 -15.15 18.38
C LYS A 266 -26.37 -14.72 19.16
N LYS A 267 -26.08 -15.37 20.30
CA LYS A 267 -24.97 -14.99 21.18
C LYS A 267 -23.64 -15.48 20.59
N SER A 268 -22.73 -14.55 20.32
CA SER A 268 -21.38 -14.87 19.85
C SER A 268 -20.38 -14.97 21.00
N PHE A 269 -19.42 -15.88 20.88
CA PHE A 269 -18.41 -16.17 21.89
C PHE A 269 -17.00 -15.93 21.35
N LYS A 270 -16.11 -15.37 22.18
CA LYS A 270 -14.71 -15.17 21.84
C LYS A 270 -13.92 -16.46 21.99
N VAL A 271 -13.15 -16.83 20.96
CA VAL A 271 -12.19 -17.94 20.98
C VAL A 271 -11.00 -17.55 21.84
N LEU A 272 -10.71 -18.34 22.88
CA LEU A 272 -9.62 -18.07 23.81
C LEU A 272 -8.32 -18.79 23.43
N LYS A 273 -8.44 -20.08 23.12
CA LYS A 273 -7.31 -20.95 22.77
C LYS A 273 -7.80 -22.19 22.04
N LEU A 274 -6.86 -22.87 21.39
CA LEU A 274 -7.06 -24.19 20.81
C LEU A 274 -6.74 -25.25 21.87
N ILE A 275 -7.54 -26.32 21.90
CA ILE A 275 -7.36 -27.46 22.77
C ILE A 275 -6.87 -28.61 21.92
N GLN A 276 -5.59 -29.00 22.10
CA GLN A 276 -4.93 -30.01 21.28
C GLN A 276 -5.61 -31.39 21.31
N LYS A 277 -6.30 -31.73 22.40
CA LYS A 277 -7.08 -32.98 22.50
C LYS A 277 -8.30 -32.92 21.58
N SER A 278 -8.57 -34.01 20.87
CA SER A 278 -9.72 -34.12 19.98
C SER A 278 -11.05 -34.23 20.72
N ALA A 279 -12.17 -34.04 20.01
CA ALA A 279 -13.51 -34.22 20.60
C ALA A 279 -13.74 -35.64 21.15
N ARG A 280 -13.06 -36.64 20.58
CA ARG A 280 -13.07 -38.03 21.05
C ARG A 280 -12.22 -38.26 22.31
N GLN A 281 -11.07 -37.59 22.40
CA GLN A 281 -10.11 -37.76 23.49
C GLN A 281 -10.42 -36.90 24.72
N TYR A 282 -11.03 -35.72 24.52
CA TYR A 282 -11.33 -34.82 25.62
C TYR A 282 -12.53 -35.32 26.42
N LYS A 283 -12.31 -35.63 27.69
CA LYS A 283 -13.34 -36.09 28.63
C LYS A 283 -13.64 -35.03 29.69
N PHE A 284 -14.90 -34.98 30.12
CA PHE A 284 -15.37 -34.10 31.18
C PHE A 284 -16.51 -34.75 31.96
N LYS A 285 -16.75 -34.26 33.17
CA LYS A 285 -17.81 -34.77 34.05
C LYS A 285 -19.13 -34.08 33.75
N VAL A 286 -20.19 -34.86 33.59
CA VAL A 286 -21.58 -34.41 33.46
C VAL A 286 -22.43 -35.05 34.54
N ASP A 287 -23.38 -34.29 35.07
CA ASP A 287 -24.35 -34.82 36.02
C ASP A 287 -25.23 -35.87 35.31
N SER A 288 -25.37 -37.05 35.93
CA SER A 288 -26.27 -38.09 35.45
C SER A 288 -27.69 -37.86 35.96
N ASN A 289 -28.66 -38.55 35.36
CA ASN A 289 -30.05 -38.55 35.85
C ASN A 289 -30.25 -39.37 37.15
N LYS A 290 -29.16 -39.82 37.79
CA LYS A 290 -29.19 -40.56 39.06
C LYS A 290 -28.54 -39.71 40.14
N ASN A 291 -29.17 -39.65 41.30
CA ASN A 291 -28.60 -39.00 42.47
C ASN A 291 -27.94 -40.05 43.37
N ASP A 292 -26.92 -39.64 44.12
CA ASP A 292 -26.36 -40.40 45.21
C ASP A 292 -27.39 -40.54 46.35
N PRO A 293 -27.16 -41.41 47.35
CA PRO A 293 -28.06 -41.56 48.49
C PRO A 293 -28.26 -40.28 49.32
N GLN A 294 -27.44 -39.24 49.11
CA GLN A 294 -27.51 -37.93 49.77
C GLN A 294 -28.23 -36.87 48.89
N GLY A 295 -28.73 -37.24 47.72
CA GLY A 295 -29.49 -36.37 46.81
C GLY A 295 -28.64 -35.55 45.83
N ASN A 296 -27.31 -35.74 45.76
CA ASN A 296 -26.45 -35.05 44.80
C ASN A 296 -26.41 -35.79 43.45
N PRO A 297 -26.35 -35.08 42.31
CA PRO A 297 -26.22 -35.73 41.01
C PRO A 297 -24.91 -36.54 40.90
N ILE A 298 -25.01 -37.82 40.52
CA ILE A 298 -23.83 -38.65 40.26
C ILE A 298 -23.16 -38.15 38.98
N GLN A 299 -21.88 -37.77 39.06
CA GLN A 299 -21.13 -37.31 37.90
C GLN A 299 -20.56 -38.48 37.10
N VAL A 300 -20.85 -38.50 35.79
CA VAL A 300 -20.34 -39.49 34.85
C VAL A 300 -19.36 -38.81 33.90
N GLU A 301 -18.23 -39.46 33.65
CA GLU A 301 -17.25 -38.98 32.67
C GLU A 301 -17.73 -39.30 31.24
N THR A 302 -17.77 -38.29 30.38
CA THR A 302 -18.17 -38.42 28.97
C THR A 302 -17.20 -37.66 28.05
N SER A 303 -17.08 -38.10 26.79
CA SER A 303 -16.32 -37.36 25.78
C SER A 303 -17.17 -36.26 25.15
N ILE A 304 -16.54 -35.27 24.51
CA ILE A 304 -17.26 -34.22 23.77
C ILE A 304 -18.10 -34.84 22.64
N GLU A 305 -17.54 -35.77 21.88
CA GLU A 305 -18.27 -36.51 20.82
C GLU A 305 -19.53 -37.20 21.37
N ALA A 306 -19.40 -37.97 22.46
CA ALA A 306 -20.53 -38.70 23.05
C ALA A 306 -21.58 -37.75 23.64
N TYR A 307 -21.15 -36.66 24.27
CA TYR A 307 -22.04 -35.63 24.81
C TYR A 307 -22.90 -34.98 23.72
N PHE A 308 -22.30 -34.54 22.62
CA PHE A 308 -23.04 -33.88 21.54
C PHE A 308 -24.01 -34.84 20.82
N GLN A 309 -23.63 -36.11 20.67
CA GLN A 309 -24.53 -37.14 20.15
C GLN A 309 -25.71 -37.38 21.09
N LYS A 310 -25.47 -37.55 22.40
CA LYS A 310 -26.51 -37.89 23.38
C LYS A 310 -27.44 -36.71 23.71
N THR A 311 -26.89 -35.51 23.89
CA THR A 311 -27.63 -34.34 24.36
C THR A 311 -28.29 -33.56 23.22
N TYR A 312 -27.65 -33.48 22.05
CA TYR A 312 -28.11 -32.67 20.93
C TYR A 312 -28.47 -33.49 19.67
N GLY A 313 -28.30 -34.81 19.69
CA GLY A 313 -28.52 -35.67 18.51
C GLY A 313 -27.56 -35.37 17.35
N ARG A 314 -26.41 -34.72 17.61
CA ARG A 314 -25.49 -34.27 16.57
C ARG A 314 -24.29 -35.21 16.47
N LYS A 315 -24.18 -35.91 15.33
CA LYS A 315 -23.01 -36.72 14.98
C LYS A 315 -21.92 -35.81 14.39
N LEU A 316 -20.75 -35.79 15.05
CA LEU A 316 -19.58 -35.02 14.60
C LEU A 316 -18.98 -35.66 13.34
N GLN A 317 -18.72 -34.86 12.29
CA GLN A 317 -18.03 -35.34 11.10
C GLN A 317 -16.52 -35.39 11.29
N PHE A 318 -15.98 -34.50 12.14
CA PHE A 318 -14.55 -34.37 12.37
C PHE A 318 -14.17 -34.60 13.85
N PRO A 319 -14.52 -35.75 14.47
CA PRO A 319 -14.33 -35.99 15.90
C PRO A 319 -12.86 -36.07 16.33
N ASN A 320 -11.95 -36.30 15.37
CA ASN A 320 -10.51 -36.39 15.60
C ASN A 320 -9.80 -35.02 15.57
N LEU A 321 -10.49 -33.95 15.16
CA LEU A 321 -9.91 -32.61 15.17
C LEU A 321 -9.86 -32.03 16.59
N PRO A 322 -8.90 -31.12 16.85
CA PRO A 322 -8.87 -30.32 18.07
C PRO A 322 -10.18 -29.57 18.35
N CYS A 323 -10.40 -29.20 19.60
CA CYS A 323 -11.52 -28.34 20.00
C CYS A 323 -11.04 -26.91 20.28
N ILE A 324 -11.98 -25.98 20.45
CA ILE A 324 -11.66 -24.62 20.92
C ILE A 324 -12.31 -24.33 22.27
N ALA A 325 -11.61 -23.56 23.10
CA ALA A 325 -12.16 -23.02 24.33
C ALA A 325 -12.83 -21.66 24.06
N ILE A 326 -14.06 -21.52 24.53
CA ILE A 326 -14.88 -20.31 24.44
C ILE A 326 -15.40 -19.90 25.83
N GLY A 327 -15.45 -18.60 26.13
CA GLY A 327 -15.87 -18.12 27.45
C GLY A 327 -15.00 -18.65 28.60
N LYS A 328 -15.50 -18.66 29.84
CA LYS A 328 -14.68 -19.04 31.01
C LYS A 328 -14.36 -20.54 31.09
N THR A 329 -15.23 -21.42 30.58
CA THR A 329 -15.12 -22.88 30.82
C THR A 329 -15.61 -23.77 29.67
N ALA A 330 -16.20 -23.25 28.60
CA ALA A 330 -16.82 -24.08 27.58
C ALA A 330 -15.82 -24.50 26.50
N ILE A 331 -15.89 -25.76 26.07
CA ILE A 331 -15.08 -26.31 24.99
C ILE A 331 -16.02 -26.85 23.92
N VAL A 332 -15.75 -26.49 22.67
CA VAL A 332 -16.65 -26.80 21.55
C VAL A 332 -15.85 -27.32 20.35
N PRO A 333 -16.35 -28.34 19.62
CA PRO A 333 -15.78 -28.78 18.35
C PRO A 333 -15.72 -27.65 17.31
N LEU A 334 -14.68 -27.66 16.47
CA LEU A 334 -14.48 -26.66 15.41
C LEU A 334 -15.64 -26.60 14.42
N GLU A 335 -16.23 -27.75 14.05
CA GLU A 335 -17.32 -27.85 13.08
C GLU A 335 -18.65 -27.26 13.58
N LEU A 336 -18.79 -27.03 14.89
CA LEU A 336 -19.98 -26.44 15.49
C LEU A 336 -19.87 -24.92 15.67
N CYS A 337 -18.87 -24.30 15.04
CA CYS A 337 -18.55 -22.89 15.17
C CYS A 337 -18.59 -22.19 13.81
N SER A 338 -19.19 -20.99 13.77
CA SER A 338 -19.24 -20.13 12.58
C SER A 338 -18.76 -18.71 12.92
N VAL A 339 -17.82 -18.17 12.16
CA VAL A 339 -17.25 -16.83 12.36
C VAL A 339 -18.31 -15.76 12.05
N THR A 340 -18.52 -14.84 12.99
CA THR A 340 -19.46 -13.72 12.80
C THR A 340 -18.94 -12.69 11.79
N GLU A 341 -19.84 -12.14 10.98
CA GLU A 341 -19.53 -11.06 10.03
C GLU A 341 -19.13 -9.75 10.75
N GLY A 342 -18.38 -8.88 10.08
CA GLY A 342 -18.04 -7.54 10.58
C GLY A 342 -16.86 -7.51 11.55
N GLN A 343 -16.07 -8.58 11.62
CA GLN A 343 -14.87 -8.63 12.45
C GLN A 343 -13.64 -8.12 11.69
N ARG A 344 -13.19 -6.91 12.03
CA ARG A 344 -11.99 -6.30 11.43
C ARG A 344 -10.74 -7.14 11.69
N TYR A 345 -9.90 -7.31 10.67
CA TYR A 345 -8.55 -7.86 10.81
C TYR A 345 -7.57 -6.80 11.31
N PRO A 346 -6.97 -6.94 12.52
CA PRO A 346 -6.14 -5.88 13.10
C PRO A 346 -4.65 -5.98 12.75
N LYS A 347 -4.20 -7.13 12.20
CA LYS A 347 -2.77 -7.38 11.95
C LYS A 347 -2.35 -6.86 10.57
N LYS A 348 -1.03 -6.78 10.34
CA LYS A 348 -0.46 -6.42 9.04
C LYS A 348 -0.81 -7.50 8.01
N LEU A 349 -1.24 -7.08 6.83
CA LEU A 349 -1.46 -7.96 5.69
C LEU A 349 -0.12 -8.46 5.14
N ASP A 350 -0.11 -9.70 4.64
CA ASP A 350 1.03 -10.22 3.89
C ASP A 350 1.17 -9.51 2.52
N GLU A 351 2.23 -9.84 1.76
CA GLU A 351 2.51 -9.18 0.48
C GLU A 351 1.39 -9.37 -0.56
N ARG A 352 0.78 -10.57 -0.60
CA ARG A 352 -0.33 -10.90 -1.52
C ARG A 352 -1.60 -10.17 -1.15
N GLN A 353 -2.00 -10.27 0.11
CA GLN A 353 -3.15 -9.56 0.65
C GLN A 353 -2.98 -8.05 0.47
N THR A 354 -1.76 -7.53 0.60
CA THR A 354 -1.45 -6.12 0.34
C THR A 354 -1.59 -5.79 -1.15
N ALA A 355 -1.17 -6.67 -2.05
CA ALA A 355 -1.35 -6.48 -3.49
C ALA A 355 -2.84 -6.46 -3.88
N ASP A 356 -3.63 -7.41 -3.37
CA ASP A 356 -5.09 -7.46 -3.55
C ASP A 356 -5.77 -6.20 -2.98
N MET A 357 -5.38 -5.77 -1.78
CA MET A 357 -5.86 -4.53 -1.16
C MET A 357 -5.53 -3.29 -2.02
N ILE A 358 -4.33 -3.22 -2.59
CA ILE A 358 -3.95 -2.13 -3.49
C ILE A 358 -4.79 -2.18 -4.76
N LYS A 359 -5.00 -3.36 -5.35
CA LYS A 359 -5.83 -3.52 -6.55
C LYS A 359 -7.26 -3.04 -6.31
N PHE A 360 -7.84 -3.37 -5.14
CA PHE A 360 -9.18 -2.93 -4.75
C PHE A 360 -9.28 -1.40 -4.53
N THR A 361 -8.26 -0.82 -3.90
CA THR A 361 -8.30 0.61 -3.49
C THR A 361 -7.83 1.58 -4.57
N CYS A 362 -7.08 1.10 -5.57
CA CYS A 362 -6.42 1.93 -6.56
C CYS A 362 -7.36 2.29 -7.71
N GLN A 363 -8.23 3.28 -7.47
CA GLN A 363 -9.21 3.76 -8.45
C GLN A 363 -8.76 5.05 -9.17
N PRO A 364 -8.90 5.14 -10.49
CA PRO A 364 -8.77 6.39 -11.24
C PRO A 364 -9.68 7.50 -10.69
N PRO A 365 -9.33 8.78 -10.91
CA PRO A 365 -10.03 9.92 -10.29
C PRO A 365 -11.53 9.96 -10.56
N HIS A 366 -11.97 9.69 -11.79
CA HIS A 366 -13.39 9.68 -12.16
C HIS A 366 -14.16 8.55 -11.45
N ILE A 367 -13.60 7.34 -11.39
CA ILE A 367 -14.20 6.20 -10.67
C ILE A 367 -14.29 6.49 -9.17
N ARG A 368 -13.22 7.05 -8.58
CA ARG A 368 -13.23 7.44 -7.16
C ARG A 368 -14.30 8.50 -6.89
N ALA A 369 -14.41 9.52 -7.74
CA ALA A 369 -15.41 10.58 -7.59
C ALA A 369 -16.84 10.02 -7.62
N ASN A 370 -17.12 9.12 -8.58
CA ASN A 370 -18.41 8.43 -8.66
C ASN A 370 -18.68 7.57 -7.42
N THR A 371 -17.68 6.80 -6.95
CA THR A 371 -17.85 5.97 -5.75
C THR A 371 -18.09 6.83 -4.49
N ILE A 372 -17.46 7.99 -4.37
CA ILE A 372 -17.74 8.94 -3.27
C ILE A 372 -19.20 9.41 -3.36
N LYS A 373 -19.69 9.71 -4.57
CA LYS A 373 -21.08 10.12 -4.80
C LYS A 373 -22.06 8.99 -4.49
N ASP A 374 -21.74 7.74 -4.81
CA ASP A 374 -22.55 6.57 -4.43
C ASP A 374 -22.62 6.41 -2.91
N GLY A 375 -21.52 6.73 -2.19
CA GLY A 375 -21.51 6.75 -0.73
C GLY A 375 -22.53 7.68 -0.09
N LEU A 376 -22.94 8.76 -0.78
CA LEU A 376 -24.00 9.64 -0.29
C LEU A 376 -25.37 8.95 -0.27
N ARG A 377 -25.62 7.98 -1.15
CA ARG A 377 -26.85 7.19 -1.13
C ARG A 377 -26.95 6.35 0.14
N ILE A 378 -25.81 5.78 0.57
CA ILE A 378 -25.70 5.00 1.81
C ILE A 378 -25.87 5.91 3.04
N LEU A 379 -25.24 7.09 3.00
CA LEU A 379 -25.34 8.08 4.09
C LEU A 379 -26.74 8.68 4.23
N ASN A 380 -27.44 8.84 3.11
CA ASN A 380 -28.82 9.30 3.01
C ASN A 380 -29.10 10.55 3.87
N TYR A 381 -28.27 11.59 3.73
CA TYR A 381 -28.36 12.80 4.55
C TYR A 381 -29.76 13.42 4.53
N ASP A 382 -30.43 13.43 3.37
CA ASP A 382 -31.78 13.99 3.19
C ASP A 382 -32.87 13.24 3.96
N ASN A 383 -32.66 11.97 4.34
CA ASN A 383 -33.61 11.20 5.15
C ASN A 383 -33.06 10.82 6.52
N ASN A 384 -31.94 11.43 6.93
CA ASN A 384 -31.39 11.23 8.25
C ASN A 384 -32.17 12.05 9.28
N GLU A 385 -32.94 11.36 10.11
CA GLU A 385 -33.84 11.95 11.08
C GLU A 385 -33.15 12.75 12.21
N TYR A 386 -31.87 12.46 12.49
CA TYR A 386 -31.06 13.22 13.45
C TYR A 386 -30.58 14.54 12.83
N ILE A 387 -30.10 14.50 11.58
CA ILE A 387 -29.69 15.69 10.83
C ILE A 387 -30.86 16.67 10.69
N LYS A 388 -32.07 16.16 10.40
CA LYS A 388 -33.30 16.96 10.33
C LYS A 388 -33.68 17.60 11.66
N ASP A 389 -33.56 16.89 12.78
CA ASP A 389 -33.91 17.42 14.11
C ASP A 389 -33.00 18.58 14.53
N PHE A 390 -31.73 18.55 14.09
CA PHE A 390 -30.79 19.66 14.25
C PHE A 390 -30.97 20.75 13.18
N GLY A 391 -31.79 20.57 12.14
CA GLY A 391 -31.97 21.55 11.07
C GLY A 391 -30.75 21.75 10.16
N LEU A 392 -29.80 20.81 10.16
CA LEU A 392 -28.60 20.86 9.33
C LEU A 392 -28.95 20.47 7.88
N LYS A 393 -28.48 21.25 6.88
CA LYS A 393 -28.62 20.93 5.46
C LYS A 393 -27.26 20.80 4.79
N ILE A 394 -27.02 19.68 4.12
CA ILE A 394 -25.74 19.35 3.46
C ILE A 394 -26.00 19.16 1.95
N SER A 395 -25.15 19.74 1.11
CA SER A 395 -25.16 19.55 -0.33
C SER A 395 -24.83 18.10 -0.70
N THR A 396 -25.48 17.57 -1.74
CA THR A 396 -25.13 16.26 -2.33
C THR A 396 -24.17 16.37 -3.51
N GLU A 397 -23.78 17.60 -3.88
CA GLU A 397 -22.80 17.87 -4.93
C GLU A 397 -21.45 18.25 -4.35
N MET A 398 -20.39 17.73 -4.98
CA MET A 398 -19.00 18.08 -4.67
C MET A 398 -18.76 19.57 -4.90
N ALA A 399 -18.07 20.20 -3.96
CA ALA A 399 -17.72 21.60 -4.02
C ALA A 399 -16.81 21.90 -5.22
N THR A 400 -17.13 22.97 -5.93
CA THR A 400 -16.32 23.50 -7.03
C THR A 400 -15.42 24.58 -6.47
N ILE A 401 -14.11 24.36 -6.54
CA ILE A 401 -13.06 25.13 -5.86
C ILE A 401 -12.25 25.91 -6.88
N LYS A 402 -11.98 27.19 -6.55
CA LYS A 402 -11.04 28.00 -7.33
C LYS A 402 -9.62 27.59 -6.94
N ALA A 403 -8.80 27.30 -7.94
CA ALA A 403 -7.45 26.81 -7.73
C ALA A 403 -6.50 27.44 -8.75
N ARG A 404 -5.20 27.18 -8.60
CA ARG A 404 -4.17 27.65 -9.52
C ARG A 404 -3.22 26.52 -9.87
N THR A 405 -2.67 26.52 -11.07
CA THR A 405 -1.58 25.62 -11.46
C THR A 405 -0.30 26.43 -11.57
N LEU A 406 0.63 26.21 -10.66
CA LEU A 406 1.94 26.86 -10.66
C LEU A 406 2.80 26.37 -11.84
N PRO A 407 3.60 27.24 -12.46
CA PRO A 407 4.53 26.84 -13.52
C PRO A 407 5.65 25.97 -12.96
N ALA A 408 6.02 24.92 -13.70
CA ALA A 408 7.18 24.12 -13.35
C ALA A 408 8.48 24.94 -13.46
N PRO A 409 9.46 24.74 -12.55
CA PRO A 409 10.73 25.45 -12.63
C PRO A 409 11.62 24.89 -13.74
N VAL A 410 12.61 25.70 -14.14
CA VAL A 410 13.70 25.24 -15.01
C VAL A 410 14.71 24.44 -14.18
N ILE A 411 14.98 23.21 -14.60
CA ILE A 411 15.98 22.32 -14.00
C ILE A 411 17.28 22.38 -14.81
N SER A 412 18.39 22.50 -14.10
CA SER A 412 19.75 22.55 -14.61
C SER A 412 20.55 21.28 -14.31
N TYR A 413 21.10 20.68 -15.36
CA TYR A 413 22.11 19.63 -15.35
C TYR A 413 23.48 20.21 -15.72
N HIS A 414 24.50 19.37 -15.94
CA HIS A 414 25.82 19.86 -16.33
C HIS A 414 25.77 20.62 -17.67
N PRO A 415 26.52 21.74 -17.83
CA PRO A 415 26.51 22.54 -19.07
C PRO A 415 26.87 21.76 -20.34
N SER A 416 27.66 20.69 -20.23
CA SER A 416 28.00 19.82 -21.37
C SER A 416 26.88 18.84 -21.78
N SER A 417 25.69 18.95 -21.19
CA SER A 417 24.53 18.14 -21.58
C SER A 417 23.93 18.70 -22.87
N LYS A 418 23.32 17.86 -23.71
CA LYS A 418 22.64 18.31 -24.94
C LYS A 418 21.52 19.31 -24.64
N ASP A 419 20.84 19.09 -23.52
CA ASP A 419 19.76 19.92 -23.02
C ASP A 419 19.99 20.12 -21.51
N ALA A 420 20.83 21.09 -21.19
CA ALA A 420 21.30 21.36 -19.83
C ALA A 420 20.27 22.10 -18.98
N ASN A 421 19.40 22.91 -19.58
CA ASN A 421 18.36 23.68 -18.90
C ASN A 421 17.01 23.43 -19.57
N PHE A 422 16.06 22.85 -18.85
CA PHE A 422 14.75 22.54 -19.41
C PHE A 422 13.65 22.67 -18.35
N THR A 423 12.42 22.82 -18.81
CA THR A 423 11.23 22.80 -17.94
C THR A 423 10.59 21.41 -18.00
N PRO A 424 10.38 20.73 -16.86
CA PRO A 424 9.71 19.43 -16.84
C PRO A 424 8.31 19.48 -17.44
N ASN A 425 7.94 18.42 -18.17
CA ASN A 425 6.59 18.25 -18.68
C ASN A 425 5.78 17.36 -17.74
N ASP A 426 4.62 17.84 -17.27
CA ASP A 426 3.76 17.16 -16.29
C ASP A 426 4.53 16.51 -15.13
N GLY A 427 5.51 17.25 -14.57
CA GLY A 427 6.31 16.81 -13.43
C GLY A 427 7.20 15.59 -13.70
N ALA A 428 7.60 15.34 -14.96
CA ALA A 428 8.49 14.25 -15.34
C ALA A 428 9.51 14.68 -16.40
N TRP A 429 10.68 14.04 -16.37
CA TRP A 429 11.72 14.16 -17.39
C TRP A 429 12.57 12.88 -17.46
N ASN A 430 13.49 12.80 -18.42
CA ASN A 430 14.42 11.67 -18.57
C ASN A 430 15.90 12.15 -18.54
N LEU A 431 16.84 11.22 -18.50
CA LEU A 431 18.28 11.49 -18.46
C LEU A 431 18.98 11.39 -19.83
N ILE A 432 18.23 11.23 -20.91
CA ILE A 432 18.82 11.02 -22.24
C ILE A 432 19.60 12.28 -22.64
N GLY A 433 20.89 12.11 -22.94
CA GLY A 433 21.79 13.21 -23.32
C GLY A 433 22.14 14.17 -22.17
N LYS A 434 21.89 13.80 -20.90
CA LYS A 434 22.13 14.63 -19.72
C LYS A 434 23.23 14.05 -18.83
N LYS A 435 24.10 14.91 -18.32
CA LYS A 435 25.10 14.59 -17.30
C LYS A 435 24.74 15.25 -15.98
N VAL A 436 24.92 14.53 -14.87
CA VAL A 436 24.65 15.04 -13.52
C VAL A 436 25.40 16.36 -13.27
N ALA A 437 24.76 17.31 -12.60
CA ALA A 437 25.30 18.65 -12.40
C ALA A 437 26.68 18.67 -11.73
N GLN A 438 26.94 17.73 -10.82
CA GLN A 438 28.26 17.45 -10.26
C GLN A 438 28.42 15.94 -10.08
N GLY A 439 29.24 15.33 -10.93
CA GLY A 439 29.60 13.92 -10.85
C GLY A 439 30.72 13.65 -9.87
N THR A 440 30.62 12.57 -9.10
CA THR A 440 31.66 12.13 -8.17
C THR A 440 32.63 11.13 -8.80
N THR A 441 33.82 11.03 -8.21
CA THR A 441 34.78 9.96 -8.52
C THR A 441 34.52 8.73 -7.63
N LEU A 442 34.32 7.57 -8.26
CA LEU A 442 34.22 6.26 -7.60
C LEU A 442 35.48 5.44 -7.90
N GLY A 443 36.49 5.60 -7.04
CA GLY A 443 37.80 4.95 -7.18
C GLY A 443 37.93 3.63 -6.44
N SER A 444 37.48 3.57 -5.18
CA SER A 444 37.55 2.38 -4.34
C SER A 444 36.16 1.82 -4.09
N TRP A 445 35.84 0.64 -4.63
CA TRP A 445 34.53 0.00 -4.44
C TRP A 445 34.62 -1.50 -4.68
N GLY A 446 33.69 -2.24 -4.08
CA GLY A 446 33.60 -3.70 -4.18
C GLY A 446 32.17 -4.17 -4.35
N ALA A 447 31.99 -5.47 -4.63
CA ALA A 447 30.68 -6.09 -4.76
C ALA A 447 30.54 -7.37 -3.93
N VAL A 448 29.33 -7.61 -3.43
CA VAL A 448 28.91 -8.87 -2.82
C VAL A 448 27.71 -9.42 -3.60
N VAL A 449 27.81 -10.67 -4.04
CA VAL A 449 26.71 -11.42 -4.65
C VAL A 449 26.18 -12.40 -3.63
N PHE A 450 24.97 -12.16 -3.12
CA PHE A 450 24.31 -13.05 -2.16
C PHE A 450 23.63 -14.21 -2.90
N GLY A 451 24.43 -15.16 -3.32
CA GLY A 451 24.03 -16.33 -4.09
C GLY A 451 25.27 -17.09 -4.54
N ASN A 452 25.05 -18.06 -5.42
CA ASN A 452 26.09 -18.99 -5.84
C ASN A 452 26.61 -18.56 -7.21
N GLU A 453 27.86 -18.87 -7.56
CA GLU A 453 28.38 -18.64 -8.92
C GLU A 453 27.57 -19.38 -9.99
N ARG A 454 26.88 -20.46 -9.61
CA ARG A 454 25.93 -21.16 -10.49
C ARG A 454 24.70 -20.31 -10.85
N ASP A 455 24.17 -19.55 -9.89
CA ASP A 455 22.93 -18.78 -10.07
C ASP A 455 23.19 -17.38 -10.65
N VAL A 456 24.37 -16.84 -10.38
CA VAL A 456 24.86 -15.58 -10.92
C VAL A 456 26.28 -15.79 -11.43
N PRO A 457 26.44 -16.32 -12.66
CA PRO A 457 27.75 -16.52 -13.27
C PRO A 457 28.59 -15.24 -13.26
N LYS A 458 29.90 -15.39 -13.09
CA LYS A 458 30.84 -14.26 -13.09
C LYS A 458 30.72 -13.40 -14.35
N THR A 459 30.45 -14.03 -15.50
CA THR A 459 30.19 -13.36 -16.79
C THR A 459 28.96 -12.45 -16.75
N GLN A 460 27.85 -12.91 -16.15
CA GLN A 460 26.64 -12.11 -15.95
C GLN A 460 26.94 -10.90 -15.05
N PHE A 461 27.65 -11.12 -13.95
CA PHE A 461 28.09 -10.04 -13.06
C PHE A 461 28.96 -9.01 -13.81
N ASP A 462 29.98 -9.46 -14.54
CA ASP A 462 30.90 -8.58 -15.27
C ASP A 462 30.20 -7.80 -16.38
N ASN A 463 29.24 -8.41 -17.08
CA ASN A 463 28.40 -7.72 -18.07
C ASN A 463 27.55 -6.61 -17.43
N PHE A 464 26.91 -6.90 -16.28
CA PHE A 464 26.16 -5.90 -15.53
C PHE A 464 27.06 -4.74 -15.08
N ILE A 465 28.24 -5.05 -14.51
CA ILE A 465 29.20 -4.03 -14.07
C ILE A 465 29.67 -3.18 -15.25
N ARG A 466 30.00 -3.78 -16.39
CA ARG A 466 30.39 -3.04 -17.60
C ARG A 466 29.30 -2.05 -18.00
N GLN A 467 28.05 -2.49 -18.09
CA GLN A 467 26.93 -1.63 -18.46
C GLN A 467 26.68 -0.53 -17.43
N LEU A 468 26.78 -0.83 -16.12
CA LEU A 468 26.66 0.15 -15.05
C LEU A 468 27.76 1.22 -15.16
N VAL A 469 29.02 0.81 -15.33
CA VAL A 469 30.18 1.72 -15.45
C VAL A 469 30.06 2.60 -16.69
N VAL A 470 29.70 2.03 -17.85
CA VAL A 470 29.46 2.78 -19.09
C VAL A 470 28.37 3.83 -18.86
N THR A 471 27.26 3.43 -18.24
CA THR A 471 26.13 4.34 -17.99
C THR A 471 26.52 5.44 -17.01
N CYS A 472 27.16 5.12 -15.89
CA CYS A 472 27.62 6.11 -14.90
C CYS A 472 28.64 7.10 -15.49
N THR A 473 29.52 6.62 -16.38
CA THR A 473 30.49 7.49 -17.06
C THR A 473 29.79 8.41 -18.05
N ALA A 474 28.84 7.87 -18.83
CA ALA A 474 28.04 8.65 -19.78
C ALA A 474 27.19 9.72 -19.08
N THR A 475 26.70 9.46 -17.87
CA THR A 475 25.97 10.43 -17.04
C THR A 475 26.89 11.38 -16.26
N GLY A 476 28.22 11.31 -16.40
CA GLY A 476 29.16 12.30 -15.89
C GLY A 476 29.87 11.96 -14.57
N MET A 477 29.74 10.73 -14.05
CA MET A 477 30.61 10.26 -12.96
C MET A 477 31.98 9.81 -13.49
N ASN A 478 33.01 9.86 -12.66
CA ASN A 478 34.34 9.33 -12.99
C ASN A 478 34.57 7.99 -12.27
N ILE A 479 34.79 6.90 -13.03
CA ILE A 479 35.01 5.57 -12.46
C ILE A 479 36.34 5.00 -12.99
N PRO A 480 37.47 5.29 -12.32
CA PRO A 480 38.79 4.79 -12.75
C PRO A 480 38.90 3.28 -12.57
N ASN A 481 38.39 2.72 -11.46
CA ASN A 481 38.36 1.27 -11.24
C ASN A 481 37.10 0.67 -11.87
N LYS A 482 37.24 0.12 -13.09
CA LYS A 482 36.14 -0.47 -13.86
C LYS A 482 35.84 -1.94 -13.51
N SER A 483 36.70 -2.58 -12.73
CA SER A 483 36.64 -4.01 -12.40
C SER A 483 36.75 -4.21 -10.88
N PRO A 484 35.72 -3.85 -10.10
CA PRO A 484 35.75 -3.98 -8.65
C PRO A 484 35.86 -5.46 -8.22
N PRO A 485 36.54 -5.76 -7.10
CA PRO A 485 36.56 -7.11 -6.55
C PRO A 485 35.15 -7.58 -6.15
N CYS A 486 34.88 -8.86 -6.38
CA CYS A 486 33.61 -9.52 -6.11
C CYS A 486 33.78 -10.62 -5.06
N VAL A 487 32.79 -10.76 -4.18
CA VAL A 487 32.68 -11.82 -3.17
C VAL A 487 31.31 -12.50 -3.32
N TYR A 488 31.28 -13.82 -3.38
CA TYR A 488 30.04 -14.61 -3.33
C TYR A 488 29.76 -15.05 -1.89
N ALA A 489 28.50 -14.98 -1.46
CA ALA A 489 28.11 -15.28 -0.09
C ALA A 489 26.71 -15.91 -0.01
N ASN A 490 26.49 -16.76 0.99
CA ASN A 490 25.16 -17.32 1.26
C ASN A 490 24.25 -16.22 1.87
N PRO A 491 23.04 -15.97 1.31
CA PRO A 491 22.09 -14.99 1.85
C PRO A 491 21.61 -15.27 3.29
N HIS A 492 21.73 -16.51 3.76
CA HIS A 492 21.40 -16.92 5.14
C HIS A 492 22.65 -17.22 5.98
N GLY A 493 23.84 -16.96 5.45
CA GLY A 493 25.11 -17.19 6.13
C GLY A 493 25.63 -15.94 6.85
N ASP A 494 26.95 -15.87 7.03
CA ASP A 494 27.62 -14.73 7.65
C ASP A 494 27.67 -13.50 6.71
N VAL A 495 26.60 -12.71 6.75
CA VAL A 495 26.45 -11.47 5.97
C VAL A 495 27.51 -10.42 6.37
N GLU A 496 27.81 -10.31 7.67
CA GLU A 496 28.77 -9.33 8.17
C GLU A 496 30.20 -9.68 7.69
N GLY A 497 30.61 -10.94 7.80
CA GLY A 497 31.89 -11.43 7.30
C GLY A 497 32.07 -11.21 5.80
N ALA A 498 31.03 -11.50 5.00
CA ALA A 498 31.06 -11.27 3.56
C ALA A 498 31.26 -9.78 3.20
N LEU A 499 30.56 -8.88 3.88
CA LEU A 499 30.70 -7.44 3.68
C LEU A 499 32.07 -6.91 4.12
N ARG A 500 32.61 -7.41 5.24
CA ARG A 500 33.97 -7.10 5.70
C ARG A 500 35.02 -7.54 4.67
N GLN A 501 34.87 -8.74 4.12
CA GLN A 501 35.77 -9.26 3.10
C GLN A 501 35.73 -8.41 1.83
N ALA A 502 34.55 -8.04 1.36
CA ALA A 502 34.40 -7.17 0.18
C ALA A 502 34.99 -5.77 0.43
N TRP A 503 34.79 -5.22 1.62
CA TRP A 503 35.37 -3.95 2.05
C TRP A 503 36.91 -4.01 2.04
N GLN A 504 37.51 -5.04 2.64
CA GLN A 504 38.97 -5.21 2.66
C GLN A 504 39.55 -5.38 1.25
N ARG A 505 38.94 -6.24 0.41
CA ARG A 505 39.40 -6.46 -0.97
C ARG A 505 39.33 -5.19 -1.80
N ALA A 506 38.24 -4.43 -1.69
CA ALA A 506 38.09 -3.14 -2.37
C ALA A 506 39.17 -2.16 -1.93
N GLY A 507 39.45 -2.09 -0.63
CA GLY A 507 40.46 -1.20 -0.07
C GLY A 507 41.87 -1.53 -0.54
N SER A 508 42.25 -2.81 -0.49
CA SER A 508 43.56 -3.29 -0.90
C SER A 508 43.81 -3.13 -2.41
N ALA A 509 42.78 -3.30 -3.25
CA ALA A 509 42.91 -3.21 -4.70
C ALA A 509 43.41 -1.84 -5.20
N VAL A 510 43.09 -0.76 -4.47
CA VAL A 510 43.45 0.61 -4.86
C VAL A 510 44.16 1.39 -3.74
N LYS A 511 44.54 0.72 -2.64
CA LYS A 511 45.18 1.30 -1.45
C LYS A 511 44.46 2.54 -0.89
N SER A 512 43.13 2.50 -0.87
CA SER A 512 42.28 3.60 -0.39
C SER A 512 41.00 3.04 0.24
N GLN A 513 40.45 3.74 1.24
CA GLN A 513 39.19 3.32 1.87
C GLN A 513 38.06 3.16 0.83
N PRO A 514 37.29 2.05 0.90
CA PRO A 514 36.14 1.83 0.02
C PRO A 514 35.07 2.90 0.19
N GLN A 515 34.58 3.41 -0.94
CA GLN A 515 33.52 4.40 -1.02
C GLN A 515 32.13 3.76 -1.20
N LEU A 516 32.06 2.57 -1.81
CA LEU A 516 30.80 1.88 -2.09
C LEU A 516 30.95 0.35 -1.99
N ILE A 517 29.94 -0.32 -1.44
CA ILE A 517 29.71 -1.75 -1.62
C ILE A 517 28.42 -1.97 -2.43
N LEU A 518 28.54 -2.65 -3.56
CA LEU A 518 27.40 -3.08 -4.37
C LEU A 518 26.91 -4.46 -3.92
N CYS A 519 25.64 -4.61 -3.55
CA CYS A 519 25.09 -5.88 -3.06
C CYS A 519 24.04 -6.42 -4.04
N ILE A 520 24.26 -7.60 -4.61
CA ILE A 520 23.30 -8.27 -5.51
C ILE A 520 22.50 -9.29 -4.72
N LEU A 521 21.18 -9.15 -4.72
CA LEU A 521 20.24 -9.90 -3.86
C LEU A 521 19.39 -10.87 -4.69
N PRO A 522 19.15 -12.10 -4.21
CA PRO A 522 18.40 -13.12 -4.95
C PRO A 522 16.88 -12.88 -4.92
N ASN A 523 16.36 -12.24 -3.88
CA ASN A 523 14.93 -11.95 -3.69
C ASN A 523 14.69 -10.59 -2.99
N THR A 524 13.43 -10.26 -2.69
CA THR A 524 13.00 -9.03 -1.97
C THR A 524 13.08 -9.14 -0.44
N GLY A 525 13.66 -10.21 0.10
CA GLY A 525 13.63 -10.49 1.54
C GLY A 525 14.14 -9.33 2.40
N VAL A 526 13.32 -8.91 3.37
CA VAL A 526 13.63 -7.75 4.23
C VAL A 526 14.81 -8.03 5.17
N SER A 527 14.94 -9.26 5.67
CA SER A 527 15.97 -9.65 6.64
C SER A 527 17.40 -9.43 6.12
N LEU A 528 17.74 -9.97 4.95
CA LEU A 528 19.06 -9.79 4.34
C LEU A 528 19.35 -8.31 4.03
N TYR A 529 18.36 -7.60 3.49
CA TYR A 529 18.51 -6.17 3.21
C TYR A 529 18.76 -5.37 4.50
N ALA A 530 18.02 -5.66 5.57
CA ALA A 530 18.18 -5.02 6.87
C ALA A 530 19.60 -5.22 7.41
N GLU A 531 20.10 -6.45 7.38
CA GLU A 531 21.43 -6.77 7.90
C GLU A 531 22.55 -6.11 7.08
N ILE A 532 22.43 -6.07 5.75
CA ILE A 532 23.37 -5.32 4.91
C ILE A 532 23.43 -3.85 5.32
N LYS A 533 22.27 -3.22 5.54
CA LYS A 533 22.22 -1.81 5.96
C LYS A 533 22.76 -1.61 7.36
N ARG A 534 22.44 -2.49 8.31
CA ARG A 534 23.01 -2.47 9.66
C ARG A 534 24.54 -2.47 9.61
N VAL A 535 25.12 -3.44 8.91
CA VAL A 535 26.58 -3.60 8.84
C VAL A 535 27.23 -2.42 8.10
N THR A 536 26.72 -2.06 6.92
CA THR A 536 27.34 -1.00 6.11
C THR A 536 27.21 0.39 6.76
N ASP A 537 26.08 0.70 7.38
CA ASP A 537 25.81 2.02 7.96
C ASP A 537 26.40 2.18 9.38
N THR A 538 26.41 1.12 10.22
CA THR A 538 26.76 1.21 11.66
C THR A 538 28.07 0.52 12.04
N VAL A 539 28.59 -0.39 11.20
CA VAL A 539 29.80 -1.17 11.49
C VAL A 539 30.97 -0.75 10.61
N LEU A 540 30.76 -0.71 9.29
CA LEU A 540 31.81 -0.41 8.31
C LEU A 540 31.94 1.07 7.96
N GLY A 541 30.84 1.83 8.00
CA GLY A 541 30.84 3.25 7.60
C GLY A 541 31.05 3.45 6.10
N VAL A 542 30.43 2.59 5.28
CA VAL A 542 30.55 2.63 3.81
C VAL A 542 29.19 2.67 3.16
N SER A 543 29.03 3.49 2.12
CA SER A 543 27.77 3.53 1.37
C SER A 543 27.51 2.19 0.70
N SER A 544 26.26 1.73 0.72
CA SER A 544 25.87 0.49 0.03
C SER A 544 24.73 0.68 -0.96
N GLN A 545 24.81 0.01 -2.12
CA GLN A 545 23.76 -0.01 -3.14
C GLN A 545 23.32 -1.44 -3.39
N CYS A 546 22.05 -1.74 -3.12
CA CYS A 546 21.49 -3.07 -3.32
C CYS A 546 20.79 -3.14 -4.69
N ILE A 547 20.91 -4.27 -5.38
CA ILE A 547 20.36 -4.53 -6.71
C ILE A 547 19.74 -5.93 -6.69
N GLN A 548 18.57 -6.10 -7.29
CA GLN A 548 17.98 -7.43 -7.45
C GLN A 548 18.65 -8.17 -8.60
N VAL A 549 18.88 -9.47 -8.43
CA VAL A 549 19.54 -10.32 -9.44
C VAL A 549 18.88 -10.26 -10.82
N LYS A 550 17.57 -10.06 -10.89
CA LYS A 550 16.85 -9.90 -12.18
C LYS A 550 17.39 -8.75 -13.05
N HIS A 551 17.97 -7.72 -12.44
CA HIS A 551 18.52 -6.57 -13.15
C HIS A 551 19.96 -6.79 -13.64
N THR A 552 20.58 -7.91 -13.25
CA THR A 552 21.94 -8.27 -13.70
C THR A 552 21.92 -9.18 -14.92
N ARG A 553 20.79 -9.84 -15.20
CA ARG A 553 20.59 -10.68 -16.40
C ARG A 553 20.48 -9.83 -17.66
N ASP A 554 19.57 -8.85 -17.63
CA ASP A 554 19.37 -7.87 -18.68
C ASP A 554 19.60 -6.45 -18.12
N PRO A 555 20.86 -5.96 -18.12
CA PRO A 555 21.20 -4.66 -17.56
C PRO A 555 20.68 -3.52 -18.46
N LYS A 556 19.44 -3.09 -18.23
CA LYS A 556 18.86 -1.99 -19.01
C LYS A 556 19.56 -0.65 -18.74
N PRO A 557 19.99 0.12 -19.76
CA PRO A 557 20.64 1.42 -19.57
C PRO A 557 19.83 2.38 -18.69
N GLN A 558 18.51 2.43 -18.87
CA GLN A 558 17.63 3.28 -18.07
C GLN A 558 17.61 2.88 -16.57
N TYR A 559 17.71 1.58 -16.27
CA TYR A 559 17.83 1.10 -14.89
C TYR A 559 19.17 1.52 -14.30
N CYS A 560 20.27 1.28 -15.02
CA CYS A 560 21.61 1.71 -14.61
C CYS A 560 21.70 3.23 -14.41
N ALA A 561 21.03 4.04 -15.23
CA ALA A 561 20.98 5.49 -15.07
C ALA A 561 20.27 5.91 -13.76
N ASN A 562 19.16 5.23 -13.42
CA ASN A 562 18.48 5.45 -12.13
C ASN A 562 19.30 4.93 -10.93
N VAL A 563 20.15 3.93 -11.11
CA VAL A 563 21.11 3.49 -10.10
C VAL A 563 22.24 4.53 -9.95
N CYS A 564 22.74 5.07 -11.06
CA CYS A 564 23.76 6.11 -11.09
C CYS A 564 23.34 7.35 -10.29
N LEU A 565 22.11 7.84 -10.47
CA LEU A 565 21.58 8.96 -9.67
C LEU A 565 21.74 8.74 -8.17
N LYS A 566 21.55 7.50 -7.69
CA LYS A 566 21.64 7.15 -6.27
C LYS A 566 23.09 7.01 -5.81
N ILE A 567 23.93 6.39 -6.62
CA ILE A 567 25.36 6.26 -6.32
C ILE A 567 25.98 7.66 -6.22
N ASN A 568 25.73 8.54 -7.19
CA ASN A 568 26.30 9.88 -7.22
C ASN A 568 26.02 10.65 -5.92
N VAL A 569 24.77 10.67 -5.43
CA VAL A 569 24.42 11.41 -4.19
C VAL A 569 24.88 10.72 -2.92
N LYS A 570 25.00 9.38 -2.91
CA LYS A 570 25.61 8.61 -1.81
C LYS A 570 27.11 8.87 -1.65
N LEU A 571 27.74 9.38 -2.71
CA LEU A 571 29.14 9.76 -2.74
C LEU A 571 29.33 11.28 -2.60
N GLY A 572 28.25 12.03 -2.36
CA GLY A 572 28.28 13.49 -2.15
C GLY A 572 28.12 14.34 -3.42
N GLY A 573 27.78 13.74 -4.55
CA GLY A 573 27.50 14.41 -5.81
C GLY A 573 26.13 15.08 -5.87
N MET A 574 25.93 15.90 -6.92
CA MET A 574 24.69 16.62 -7.18
C MET A 574 24.13 16.21 -8.55
N ASN A 575 22.93 15.65 -8.56
CA ASN A 575 22.30 15.19 -9.79
C ASN A 575 21.83 16.35 -10.68
N SER A 576 21.12 17.30 -10.08
CA SER A 576 20.52 18.45 -10.76
C SER A 576 20.22 19.55 -9.74
N HIS A 577 20.00 20.77 -10.21
CA HIS A 577 19.59 21.92 -9.40
C HIS A 577 18.61 22.80 -10.19
N LEU A 578 18.03 23.83 -9.58
CA LEU A 578 17.19 24.78 -10.33
C LEU A 578 18.06 25.85 -10.98
N ALA A 579 17.67 26.30 -12.18
CA ALA A 579 18.39 27.31 -12.93
C ALA A 579 18.32 28.69 -12.27
N GLY A 580 19.36 29.51 -12.46
CA GLY A 580 19.40 30.90 -12.02
C GLY A 580 19.09 31.10 -10.54
N ASN A 581 18.38 32.19 -10.21
CA ASN A 581 17.98 32.51 -8.85
C ASN A 581 16.52 32.10 -8.54
N MET A 582 16.11 30.89 -8.95
CA MET A 582 14.72 30.40 -8.78
C MET A 582 14.37 30.06 -7.31
N LEU A 583 15.35 30.04 -6.40
CA LEU A 583 15.16 29.88 -4.95
C LEU A 583 15.81 31.06 -4.19
N PRO A 584 15.32 32.30 -4.37
CA PRO A 584 15.96 33.50 -3.82
C PRO A 584 16.05 33.45 -2.29
N PHE A 585 15.13 32.74 -1.63
CA PHE A 585 15.16 32.54 -0.20
C PHE A 585 16.44 31.82 0.30
N LEU A 586 16.95 30.84 -0.46
CA LEU A 586 18.15 30.08 -0.12
C LEU A 586 19.46 30.76 -0.52
N THR A 587 19.44 31.50 -1.63
CA THR A 587 20.64 32.10 -2.23
C THR A 587 20.94 33.50 -1.70
N SER A 588 19.92 34.24 -1.27
CA SER A 588 20.09 35.62 -0.77
C SER A 588 20.80 35.69 0.57
N LYS A 589 20.60 34.70 1.44
CA LYS A 589 21.22 34.60 2.75
C LYS A 589 21.53 33.15 3.09
N PRO A 590 22.58 32.87 3.89
CA PRO A 590 22.84 31.52 4.41
C PRO A 590 21.60 30.95 5.08
N THR A 591 21.07 29.86 4.53
CA THR A 591 19.79 29.28 4.96
C THR A 591 19.94 27.77 5.03
N ILE A 592 19.43 27.16 6.10
CA ILE A 592 19.33 25.71 6.22
C ILE A 592 17.87 25.27 6.09
N LEU A 593 17.62 24.32 5.18
CA LEU A 593 16.35 23.61 5.09
C LEU A 593 16.42 22.38 5.98
N MET A 594 15.48 22.27 6.91
CA MET A 594 15.33 21.13 7.78
C MET A 594 14.06 20.35 7.46
N GLY A 595 14.14 19.03 7.59
CA GLY A 595 13.00 18.13 7.49
C GLY A 595 12.97 17.20 8.68
N ALA A 596 11.80 16.95 9.27
CA ALA A 596 11.67 16.04 10.39
C ALA A 596 10.47 15.10 10.27
N ASP A 597 10.64 13.89 10.78
CA ASP A 597 9.63 12.82 10.80
C ASP A 597 9.80 11.97 12.06
N VAL A 598 8.67 11.45 12.56
CA VAL A 598 8.63 10.48 13.66
C VAL A 598 7.91 9.23 13.21
N SER A 599 8.60 8.10 13.35
CA SER A 599 8.12 6.81 12.85
C SER A 599 7.76 5.88 14.01
N HIS A 600 6.47 5.58 14.16
CA HIS A 600 5.94 4.72 15.22
C HIS A 600 5.93 3.23 14.86
N PRO A 601 5.96 2.34 15.86
CA PRO A 601 5.76 0.91 15.64
C PRO A 601 4.34 0.61 15.10
N PRO A 602 4.12 -0.58 14.50
CA PRO A 602 2.82 -0.99 13.98
C PRO A 602 1.67 -0.88 15.01
N PRO A 603 0.42 -0.71 14.57
CA PRO A 603 -0.74 -0.69 15.47
C PRO A 603 -0.81 -1.93 16.37
N GLY A 604 -1.07 -1.73 17.67
CA GLY A 604 -1.12 -2.81 18.67
C GLY A 604 0.22 -3.10 19.35
N ASP A 605 1.32 -2.60 18.81
CA ASP A 605 2.62 -2.61 19.47
C ASP A 605 2.78 -1.33 20.30
N THR A 606 2.91 -1.50 21.61
CA THR A 606 3.09 -0.42 22.59
C THR A 606 4.47 -0.44 23.23
N VAL A 607 5.32 -1.41 22.85
CA VAL A 607 6.60 -1.68 23.49
C VAL A 607 7.75 -1.14 22.66
N ARG A 608 7.70 -1.31 21.32
CA ARG A 608 8.78 -0.84 20.45
C ARG A 608 8.89 0.70 20.45
N PRO A 609 10.11 1.25 20.44
CA PRO A 609 10.31 2.69 20.49
C PRO A 609 9.88 3.38 19.19
N SER A 610 9.66 4.69 19.28
CA SER A 610 9.51 5.54 18.09
C SER A 610 10.88 6.03 17.64
N ILE A 611 11.04 6.24 16.34
CA ILE A 611 12.28 6.79 15.77
C ILE A 611 12.02 8.21 15.29
N ALA A 612 12.68 9.19 15.89
CA ALA A 612 12.68 10.58 15.45
C ALA A 612 13.87 10.86 14.55
N THR A 613 13.64 11.67 13.52
CA THR A 613 14.66 12.00 12.52
C THR A 613 14.63 13.47 12.16
N LEU A 614 15.81 14.03 11.93
CA LEU A 614 16.01 15.39 11.46
C LEU A 614 17.02 15.36 10.33
N VAL A 615 16.70 15.97 9.19
CA VAL A 615 17.62 16.18 8.08
C VAL A 615 17.85 17.65 7.85
N GLY A 616 19.02 18.02 7.34
CA GLY A 616 19.41 19.39 7.05
C GLY A 616 20.10 19.51 5.69
N SER A 617 19.78 20.54 4.91
CA SER A 617 20.46 20.82 3.64
C SER A 617 21.89 21.30 3.88
N MET A 618 22.84 20.85 3.07
CA MET A 618 24.28 21.12 3.20
C MET A 618 24.86 21.94 2.04
N ASP A 619 23.98 22.66 1.32
CA ASP A 619 24.32 23.61 0.28
C ASP A 619 23.13 24.55 0.00
N ALA A 620 23.41 25.71 -0.63
CA ALA A 620 22.39 26.69 -1.01
C ALA A 620 21.50 26.25 -2.19
N LYS A 621 21.84 25.13 -2.87
CA LYS A 621 21.06 24.55 -3.96
C LYS A 621 20.05 23.52 -3.47
N ALA A 622 19.99 23.26 -2.17
CA ALA A 622 19.16 22.23 -1.55
C ALA A 622 19.35 20.84 -2.18
N SER A 623 20.59 20.51 -2.57
CA SER A 623 20.90 19.28 -3.31
C SER A 623 21.44 18.14 -2.45
N ARG A 624 22.16 18.47 -1.38
CA ARG A 624 22.74 17.50 -0.43
C ARG A 624 22.14 17.69 0.95
N TYR A 625 21.96 16.58 1.66
CA TYR A 625 21.41 16.57 3.01
C TYR A 625 22.22 15.66 3.93
N SER A 626 22.35 16.09 5.18
CA SER A 626 22.80 15.25 6.31
C SER A 626 21.63 14.90 7.20
N ALA A 627 21.78 13.85 8.01
CA ALA A 627 20.72 13.31 8.85
C ALA A 627 21.19 13.06 10.28
N SER A 628 20.30 13.27 11.25
CA SER A 628 20.42 12.89 12.65
C SER A 628 19.22 12.04 13.06
N ILE A 629 19.45 11.05 13.95
CA ILE A 629 18.48 10.04 14.37
C ILE A 629 18.42 10.00 15.89
N ARG A 630 17.21 9.84 16.45
CA ARG A 630 16.98 9.59 17.88
C ARG A 630 15.95 8.49 18.08
N ILE A 631 16.20 7.64 19.07
CA ILE A 631 15.26 6.65 19.55
C ILE A 631 14.55 7.25 20.76
N GLN A 632 13.23 7.26 20.75
CA GLN A 632 12.42 7.83 21.82
C GLN A 632 11.29 6.89 22.24
N ALA A 633 10.59 7.25 23.32
CA ALA A 633 9.52 6.44 23.87
C ALA A 633 8.46 6.05 22.82
N ALA A 634 7.87 4.87 23.02
CA ALA A 634 6.85 4.33 22.12
C ALA A 634 5.70 5.33 21.94
N ARG A 635 5.28 5.54 20.69
CA ARG A 635 4.15 6.42 20.31
C ARG A 635 4.25 7.88 20.77
N THR A 636 5.44 8.38 21.07
CA THR A 636 5.67 9.81 21.34
C THR A 636 5.85 10.55 20.00
N GLU A 637 4.94 11.47 19.67
CA GLU A 637 4.99 12.23 18.40
C GLU A 637 5.99 13.40 18.48
N THR A 638 6.06 14.14 19.59
CA THR A 638 6.99 15.26 19.74
C THR A 638 8.46 14.78 19.78
N ILE A 639 9.36 15.44 19.06
CA ILE A 639 10.78 15.05 19.04
C ILE A 639 11.46 15.50 20.33
N ALA A 640 11.73 14.55 21.23
CA ALA A 640 12.24 14.84 22.56
C ALA A 640 13.63 15.49 22.56
N ASP A 641 14.53 15.01 21.68
CA ASP A 641 15.93 15.45 21.63
C ASP A 641 16.24 16.29 20.39
N LEU A 642 15.28 17.14 19.97
CA LEU A 642 15.44 17.98 18.79
C LEU A 642 16.60 19.00 18.96
N SER A 643 16.89 19.42 20.19
CA SER A 643 17.95 20.40 20.46
C SER A 643 19.33 19.86 20.06
N ASP A 644 19.69 18.65 20.50
CA ASP A 644 21.00 18.05 20.15
C ASP A 644 21.08 17.73 18.65
N MET A 645 19.99 17.22 18.06
CA MET A 645 19.93 16.99 16.61
C MET A 645 20.15 18.29 15.81
N GLY A 646 19.55 19.39 16.27
CA GLY A 646 19.75 20.72 15.70
C GLY A 646 21.20 21.20 15.79
N VAL A 647 21.82 21.03 16.96
CA VAL A 647 23.26 21.35 17.19
C VAL A 647 24.15 20.57 16.22
N GLU A 648 23.92 19.26 16.04
CA GLU A 648 24.67 18.42 15.11
C GLU A 648 24.59 18.94 13.67
N LEU A 649 23.38 19.23 13.18
CA LEU A 649 23.18 19.68 11.80
C LEU A 649 23.71 21.11 11.57
N LEU A 650 23.56 22.01 12.53
CA LEU A 650 24.10 23.37 12.46
C LEU A 650 25.64 23.38 12.44
N LYS A 651 26.28 22.53 13.26
CA LYS A 651 27.74 22.30 13.20
C LYS A 651 28.16 21.75 11.84
N THR A 652 27.46 20.73 11.35
CA THR A 652 27.74 20.12 10.04
C THR A 652 27.57 21.13 8.90
N PHE A 653 26.54 21.98 8.96
CA PHE A 653 26.33 23.06 8.01
C PHE A 653 27.49 24.05 8.02
N TYR A 654 27.92 24.51 9.20
CA TYR A 654 29.04 25.43 9.33
C TYR A 654 30.34 24.82 8.79
N GLN A 655 30.63 23.55 9.10
CA GLN A 655 31.78 22.82 8.59
C GLN A 655 31.77 22.66 7.06
N THR A 656 30.58 22.57 6.45
CA THR A 656 30.44 22.33 5.00
C THR A 656 30.35 23.62 4.19
N CYS A 657 29.66 24.64 4.73
CA CYS A 657 29.37 25.89 4.02
C CYS A 657 30.27 27.06 4.45
N GLY A 658 31.00 26.93 5.57
CA GLY A 658 31.85 27.99 6.14
C GLY A 658 31.09 29.20 6.69
N ARG A 659 29.76 29.14 6.78
CA ARG A 659 28.89 30.22 7.27
C ARG A 659 27.82 29.65 8.19
N LYS A 660 27.37 30.45 9.16
CA LYS A 660 26.22 30.11 10.02
C LYS A 660 24.92 30.45 9.26
N PRO A 661 23.87 29.62 9.34
CA PRO A 661 22.57 30.00 8.79
C PRO A 661 22.03 31.28 9.44
N GLU A 662 21.62 32.26 8.65
CA GLU A 662 20.82 33.40 9.14
C GLU A 662 19.32 33.04 9.21
N ARG A 663 18.92 31.98 8.51
CA ARG A 663 17.53 31.51 8.41
C ARG A 663 17.45 29.99 8.56
N ILE A 664 16.41 29.52 9.24
CA ILE A 664 16.04 28.10 9.36
C ILE A 664 14.63 27.93 8.80
N MET A 665 14.46 27.00 7.85
CA MET A 665 13.16 26.60 7.33
C MET A 665 12.91 25.15 7.70
N MET A 666 11.92 24.90 8.56
CA MET A 666 11.63 23.58 9.11
C MET A 666 10.35 23.01 8.49
N TYR A 667 10.44 21.84 7.86
CA TYR A 667 9.30 21.05 7.41
C TYR A 667 9.10 19.82 8.30
N ARG A 668 7.99 19.75 9.02
CA ARG A 668 7.66 18.66 9.96
C ARG A 668 6.53 17.77 9.39
N ASP A 669 6.82 16.52 9.05
CA ASP A 669 5.83 15.55 8.54
C ASP A 669 5.14 14.81 9.68
N GLY A 670 3.86 14.47 9.55
CA GLY A 670 3.20 13.49 10.43
C GLY A 670 2.41 14.03 11.63
N VAL A 671 2.47 15.32 11.92
CA VAL A 671 1.77 15.94 13.06
C VAL A 671 0.29 16.15 12.74
N SER A 672 -0.61 15.77 13.64
CA SER A 672 -2.06 16.00 13.50
C SER A 672 -2.47 17.41 13.95
N GLU A 673 -3.58 17.95 13.42
CA GLU A 673 -4.06 19.31 13.74
C GLU A 673 -4.23 19.54 15.26
N GLY A 674 -4.71 18.53 15.98
CA GLY A 674 -4.90 18.61 17.44
C GLY A 674 -3.59 18.69 18.25
N GLN A 675 -2.43 18.47 17.61
CA GLN A 675 -1.10 18.51 18.23
C GLN A 675 -0.28 19.72 17.77
N PHE A 676 -0.78 20.55 16.84
CA PHE A 676 0.01 21.65 16.26
C PHE A 676 0.60 22.59 17.31
N LYS A 677 -0.20 23.00 18.30
CA LYS A 677 0.25 23.93 19.35
C LYS A 677 1.36 23.31 20.20
N GLU A 678 1.12 22.14 20.77
CA GLU A 678 2.08 21.44 21.63
C GLU A 678 3.41 21.16 20.90
N THR A 679 3.31 20.66 19.66
CA THR A 679 4.49 20.38 18.83
C THR A 679 5.23 21.66 18.50
N LEU A 680 4.55 22.74 18.10
CA LEU A 680 5.19 24.02 17.80
C LEU A 680 5.92 24.57 19.02
N GLU A 681 5.24 24.68 20.16
CA GLU A 681 5.80 25.26 21.39
C GLU A 681 7.05 24.49 21.83
N THR A 682 7.00 23.16 21.80
CA THR A 682 8.11 22.30 22.24
C THR A 682 9.26 22.30 21.23
N GLU A 683 8.98 22.05 19.96
CA GLU A 683 10.02 21.87 18.93
C GLU A 683 10.66 23.21 18.52
N LEU A 684 9.89 24.31 18.46
CA LEU A 684 10.45 25.64 18.20
C LEU A 684 11.38 26.07 19.34
N ALA A 685 10.99 25.84 20.59
CA ALA A 685 11.84 26.13 21.75
C ALA A 685 13.13 25.30 21.74
N ALA A 686 13.06 24.02 21.33
CA ALA A 686 14.24 23.17 21.20
C ALA A 686 15.20 23.65 20.09
N LEU A 687 14.68 24.11 18.94
CA LEU A 687 15.50 24.70 17.86
C LEU A 687 16.15 26.02 18.29
N LYS A 688 15.42 26.89 18.99
CA LYS A 688 15.99 28.12 19.56
C LYS A 688 17.09 27.79 20.56
N THR A 689 16.84 26.83 21.46
CA THR A 689 17.85 26.34 22.43
C THR A 689 19.09 25.78 21.73
N ALA A 690 18.94 25.05 20.62
CA ALA A 690 20.07 24.55 19.83
C ALA A 690 20.96 25.69 19.31
N CYS A 691 20.36 26.79 18.87
CA CYS A 691 21.09 27.97 18.40
C CYS A 691 21.83 28.66 19.55
N HIS A 692 21.16 28.92 20.68
CA HIS A 692 21.76 29.57 21.86
C HIS A 692 22.89 28.74 22.49
N ARG A 693 22.79 27.41 22.45
CA ARG A 693 23.85 26.49 22.93
C ARG A 693 25.11 26.53 22.07
N LEU A 694 24.99 26.87 20.79
CA LEU A 694 26.15 27.06 19.91
C LEU A 694 26.82 28.41 20.16
N GLU A 695 26.02 29.46 20.35
CA GLU A 695 26.48 30.81 20.67
C GLU A 695 25.34 31.58 21.37
N PRO A 696 25.59 32.25 22.53
CA PRO A 696 24.53 32.85 23.34
C PRO A 696 23.59 33.83 22.61
N ASN A 697 24.08 34.54 21.59
CA ASN A 697 23.32 35.56 20.85
C ASN A 697 22.89 35.10 19.44
N TYR A 698 23.12 33.83 19.09
CA TYR A 698 22.77 33.31 17.77
C TYR A 698 21.28 33.00 17.67
N ASN A 699 20.54 33.89 17.00
CA ASN A 699 19.08 33.82 16.87
C ASN A 699 18.64 33.96 15.39
N PRO A 700 18.82 32.91 14.57
CA PRO A 700 18.41 32.94 13.16
C PRO A 700 16.88 33.01 13.04
N LYS A 701 16.37 33.59 11.94
CA LYS A 701 14.93 33.65 11.68
C LYS A 701 14.38 32.27 11.34
N ILE A 702 13.29 31.85 12.00
CA ILE A 702 12.71 30.52 11.82
C ILE A 702 11.35 30.59 11.13
N THR A 703 11.12 29.71 10.15
CA THR A 703 9.79 29.40 9.62
C THR A 703 9.51 27.92 9.85
N PHE A 704 8.37 27.59 10.44
CA PHE A 704 7.97 26.23 10.83
C PHE A 704 6.70 25.82 10.08
N VAL A 705 6.82 24.79 9.25
CA VAL A 705 5.75 24.31 8.37
C VAL A 705 5.48 22.84 8.65
N VAL A 706 4.25 22.52 9.02
CA VAL A 706 3.79 21.12 9.08
C VAL A 706 3.34 20.68 7.70
N VAL A 707 3.71 19.45 7.34
CA VAL A 707 3.30 18.79 6.10
C VAL A 707 2.46 17.57 6.45
N GLN A 708 1.27 17.49 5.88
CA GLN A 708 0.39 16.34 6.04
C GLN A 708 0.13 15.71 4.69
N LYS A 709 0.67 14.51 4.48
CA LYS A 709 0.35 13.70 3.28
C LYS A 709 -0.83 12.76 3.52
N ARG A 710 -1.14 12.41 4.77
CA ARG A 710 -2.16 11.41 5.10
C ARG A 710 -3.47 12.08 5.54
N HIS A 711 -4.21 12.64 4.58
CA HIS A 711 -5.54 13.22 4.80
C HIS A 711 -6.57 12.75 3.75
N HIS A 712 -7.79 13.28 3.86
CA HIS A 712 -8.96 12.83 3.08
C HIS A 712 -9.38 13.80 1.96
N ALA A 713 -8.77 14.99 1.85
CA ALA A 713 -8.96 15.86 0.69
C ALA A 713 -8.45 15.23 -0.63
N ARG A 714 -9.27 15.30 -1.68
CA ARG A 714 -8.99 14.89 -3.08
C ARG A 714 -9.53 15.94 -4.04
N PHE A 715 -8.82 16.13 -5.15
CA PHE A 715 -9.18 17.08 -6.20
C PHE A 715 -9.35 16.38 -7.54
N PHE A 716 -10.36 16.80 -8.28
CA PHE A 716 -10.72 16.25 -9.58
C PHE A 716 -10.81 17.40 -10.59
N PRO A 717 -10.15 17.30 -11.75
CA PRO A 717 -10.22 18.36 -12.76
C PRO A 717 -11.65 18.47 -13.29
N THR A 718 -12.17 19.70 -13.48
CA THR A 718 -13.49 19.90 -14.10
C THR A 718 -13.43 19.83 -15.62
N ARG A 719 -12.28 20.18 -16.20
CA ARG A 719 -12.02 20.19 -17.64
C ARG A 719 -10.89 19.21 -17.95
N ARG A 720 -11.00 18.52 -19.08
CA ARG A 720 -10.00 17.54 -19.54
C ARG A 720 -8.60 18.14 -19.68
N GLU A 721 -8.50 19.41 -20.10
CA GLU A 721 -7.24 20.14 -20.30
C GLU A 721 -6.48 20.46 -18.99
N ASP A 722 -7.17 20.47 -17.85
CA ASP A 722 -6.59 20.70 -16.52
C ASP A 722 -6.17 19.37 -15.85
N GLY A 723 -6.47 18.24 -16.51
CA GLY A 723 -6.05 16.91 -16.12
C GLY A 723 -4.72 16.48 -16.77
N ASP A 724 -3.97 15.63 -16.07
CA ASP A 724 -2.84 14.88 -16.62
C ASP A 724 -3.31 13.58 -17.30
N ARG A 725 -2.37 12.82 -17.88
CA ARG A 725 -2.63 11.55 -18.58
C ARG A 725 -3.35 10.48 -17.76
N SER A 726 -3.37 10.58 -16.43
CA SER A 726 -4.05 9.64 -15.53
C SER A 726 -5.45 10.11 -15.12
N GLY A 727 -5.89 11.27 -15.63
CA GLY A 727 -7.13 11.94 -15.24
C GLY A 727 -7.04 12.69 -13.91
N ASN A 728 -5.84 12.81 -13.32
CA ASN A 728 -5.62 13.59 -12.10
C ASN A 728 -5.41 15.05 -12.44
N CYS A 729 -5.54 15.96 -11.47
CA CYS A 729 -5.14 17.35 -11.68
C CYS A 729 -3.65 17.44 -12.05
N LYS A 730 -3.28 18.42 -12.88
CA LYS A 730 -1.88 18.65 -13.26
C LYS A 730 -0.96 18.94 -12.06
N SER A 731 0.31 18.58 -12.24
CA SER A 731 1.38 18.91 -11.30
C SER A 731 1.46 20.41 -11.08
N GLY A 732 1.54 20.85 -9.83
CA GLY A 732 1.56 22.27 -9.45
C GLY A 732 0.19 22.84 -9.08
N LEU A 733 -0.88 22.04 -9.01
CA LEU A 733 -2.16 22.50 -8.49
C LEU A 733 -2.02 22.95 -7.03
N VAL A 734 -2.43 24.19 -6.76
CA VAL A 734 -2.52 24.79 -5.42
C VAL A 734 -3.95 25.17 -5.12
N VAL A 735 -4.39 24.85 -3.90
CA VAL A 735 -5.68 25.27 -3.35
C VAL A 735 -5.41 25.97 -2.01
N ASP A 736 -5.64 27.27 -1.97
CA ASP A 736 -5.47 28.13 -0.80
C ASP A 736 -6.71 29.02 -0.52
N THR A 737 -7.85 28.61 -1.06
CA THR A 737 -9.18 29.21 -0.89
C THR A 737 -10.24 28.15 -0.62
N ASP A 738 -11.45 28.61 -0.26
CA ASP A 738 -12.70 27.85 -0.14
C ASP A 738 -12.74 26.75 0.94
N ILE A 739 -11.81 25.77 0.90
CA ILE A 739 -11.78 24.59 1.78
C ILE A 739 -10.60 24.56 2.78
N VAL A 740 -9.77 25.59 2.76
CA VAL A 740 -8.65 25.79 3.71
C VAL A 740 -9.11 26.42 5.02
N HIS A 741 -8.24 26.47 6.03
CA HIS A 741 -8.58 27.03 7.33
C HIS A 741 -9.08 28.48 7.21
N PRO A 742 -10.11 28.90 7.98
CA PRO A 742 -10.69 30.24 7.86
C PRO A 742 -9.66 31.37 8.03
N CYS A 743 -8.72 31.25 8.96
CA CYS A 743 -7.82 32.34 9.37
C CYS A 743 -6.32 32.02 9.23
N GLU A 744 -5.95 30.75 9.22
CA GLU A 744 -4.54 30.32 9.36
C GLU A 744 -3.87 30.19 8.01
N PHE A 745 -2.55 30.16 8.01
CA PHE A 745 -1.77 30.09 6.79
C PHE A 745 -1.53 28.65 6.33
N ASP A 746 -2.51 28.09 5.62
CA ASP A 746 -2.46 26.72 5.09
C ASP A 746 -2.83 26.63 3.60
N PHE A 747 -2.30 25.63 2.90
CA PHE A 747 -2.63 25.39 1.49
C PHE A 747 -2.41 23.93 1.10
N TYR A 748 -3.20 23.44 0.16
CA TYR A 748 -2.93 22.17 -0.52
C TYR A 748 -2.04 22.40 -1.73
N LEU A 749 -1.09 21.50 -1.95
CA LEU A 749 -0.24 21.47 -3.15
C LEU A 749 -0.16 20.04 -3.69
N GLN A 750 -0.70 19.82 -4.89
CA GLN A 750 -0.47 18.61 -5.67
C GLN A 750 0.77 18.81 -6.54
N SER A 751 1.94 18.59 -5.96
CA SER A 751 3.22 18.83 -6.64
C SER A 751 3.62 17.76 -7.66
N HIS A 752 2.85 16.69 -7.85
CA HIS A 752 3.24 15.56 -8.69
C HIS A 752 2.13 15.20 -9.67
N ALA A 753 2.51 14.65 -10.81
CA ALA A 753 1.55 14.00 -11.71
C ALA A 753 1.18 12.61 -11.20
N GLY A 754 -0.08 12.25 -11.41
CA GLY A 754 -0.64 10.95 -11.10
C GLY A 754 0.01 9.86 -11.95
N LEU A 755 0.49 8.80 -11.28
CA LEU A 755 0.98 7.59 -11.95
C LEU A 755 -0.09 6.50 -11.98
N LEU A 756 -0.84 6.36 -10.90
CA LEU A 756 -1.85 5.34 -10.72
C LEU A 756 -2.83 5.81 -9.65
N GLY A 757 -4.11 5.53 -9.86
CA GLY A 757 -5.18 5.88 -8.92
C GLY A 757 -5.42 7.39 -8.82
N THR A 758 -6.03 7.82 -7.71
CA THR A 758 -6.28 9.24 -7.44
C THR A 758 -5.14 9.84 -6.62
N SER A 759 -4.58 10.93 -7.11
CA SER A 759 -3.49 11.67 -6.49
C SER A 759 -3.91 12.25 -5.15
N ARG A 760 -2.92 12.34 -4.26
CA ARG A 760 -3.09 12.89 -2.93
C ARG A 760 -2.25 14.17 -2.84
N PRO A 761 -2.88 15.35 -2.84
CA PRO A 761 -2.14 16.58 -2.59
C PRO A 761 -1.53 16.53 -1.19
N ALA A 762 -0.42 17.22 -0.96
CA ALA A 762 0.07 17.44 0.40
C ALA A 762 -0.54 18.72 0.96
N HIS A 763 -0.92 18.73 2.23
CA HIS A 763 -1.43 19.89 2.94
C HIS A 763 -0.31 20.50 3.78
N TYR A 764 -0.03 21.78 3.57
CA TYR A 764 1.00 22.53 4.28
C TYR A 764 0.35 23.53 5.22
N TYR A 765 0.76 23.53 6.48
CA TYR A 765 0.35 24.50 7.50
C TYR A 765 1.58 25.26 7.99
N VAL A 766 1.61 26.57 7.79
CA VAL A 766 2.67 27.42 8.35
C VAL A 766 2.26 27.81 9.77
N LEU A 767 2.89 27.18 10.75
CA LEU A 767 2.55 27.38 12.16
C LEU A 767 3.24 28.61 12.75
N TYR A 768 4.47 28.91 12.27
CA TYR A 768 5.30 30.01 12.74
C TYR A 768 6.17 30.56 11.61
N ASP A 769 6.37 31.89 11.54
CA ASP A 769 7.10 32.51 10.43
C ASP A 769 7.73 33.89 10.78
N ASP A 770 9.00 33.87 11.20
CA ASP A 770 9.81 35.10 11.38
C ASP A 770 10.29 35.70 10.05
N ASN A 771 10.28 34.90 8.99
CA ASN A 771 10.77 35.32 7.67
C ASN A 771 9.72 36.10 6.88
N LYS A 772 8.45 36.05 7.29
CA LYS A 772 7.32 36.80 6.72
C LYS A 772 7.08 36.48 5.24
N PHE A 773 6.99 35.20 4.91
CA PHE A 773 6.68 34.75 3.56
C PHE A 773 5.34 35.30 3.07
N ALA A 774 5.31 35.78 1.84
CA ALA A 774 4.04 35.92 1.12
C ALA A 774 3.47 34.54 0.74
N ALA A 775 2.16 34.50 0.46
CA ALA A 775 1.49 33.25 0.07
C ALA A 775 2.10 32.64 -1.20
N ASP A 776 2.29 33.44 -2.25
CA ASP A 776 2.90 32.98 -3.49
C ASP A 776 4.35 32.53 -3.29
N GLU A 777 5.14 33.27 -2.50
CA GLU A 777 6.52 32.91 -2.22
C GLU A 777 6.62 31.54 -1.54
N MET A 778 5.80 31.27 -0.51
CA MET A 778 5.78 29.99 0.19
C MET A 778 5.35 28.83 -0.71
N GLN A 779 4.30 29.05 -1.51
CA GLN A 779 3.72 28.04 -2.40
C GLN A 779 4.69 27.68 -3.53
N GLU A 780 5.25 28.68 -4.21
CA GLU A 780 6.25 28.49 -5.26
C GLU A 780 7.52 27.87 -4.70
N PHE A 781 8.01 28.35 -3.56
CA PHE A 781 9.20 27.81 -2.91
C PHE A 781 9.05 26.31 -2.62
N THR A 782 7.94 25.92 -2.00
CA THR A 782 7.64 24.53 -1.68
C THR A 782 7.50 23.69 -2.95
N PHE A 783 6.81 24.18 -3.99
CA PHE A 783 6.63 23.47 -5.25
C PHE A 783 7.96 23.29 -6.01
N ARG A 784 8.79 24.32 -6.05
CA ARG A 784 10.13 24.27 -6.68
C ARG A 784 11.03 23.25 -5.98
N LEU A 785 11.02 23.20 -4.65
CA LEU A 785 11.76 22.17 -3.90
C LEU A 785 11.33 20.75 -4.27
N CYS A 786 10.05 20.47 -4.54
CA CYS A 786 9.58 19.15 -4.97
C CYS A 786 10.23 18.60 -6.26
N HIS A 787 10.95 19.42 -7.02
CA HIS A 787 11.69 19.02 -8.22
C HIS A 787 13.13 18.58 -7.93
N LEU A 788 13.62 18.77 -6.69
CA LEU A 788 15.00 18.50 -6.27
C LEU A 788 15.17 17.17 -5.53
N TYR A 789 14.20 16.26 -5.66
CA TYR A 789 14.32 14.94 -5.07
C TYR A 789 15.33 14.07 -5.82
N ALA A 790 16.43 13.72 -5.16
CA ALA A 790 17.63 13.18 -5.77
C ALA A 790 17.46 11.80 -6.44
N ARG A 791 16.40 11.07 -6.12
CA ARG A 791 16.26 9.65 -6.49
C ARG A 791 15.60 9.41 -7.85
N CYS A 792 14.86 10.39 -8.39
CA CYS A 792 14.15 10.21 -9.66
C CYS A 792 14.10 11.50 -10.48
N THR A 793 13.85 11.34 -11.78
CA THR A 793 13.60 12.44 -12.71
C THR A 793 12.11 12.80 -12.77
N ARG A 794 11.51 12.99 -11.59
CA ARG A 794 10.09 13.32 -11.43
C ARG A 794 9.89 14.23 -10.23
N THR A 795 8.89 15.09 -10.31
CA THR A 795 8.43 15.88 -9.18
C THR A 795 7.73 14.97 -8.17
N VAL A 796 8.11 15.08 -6.89
CA VAL A 796 7.56 14.25 -5.82
C VAL A 796 6.35 14.90 -5.15
N SER A 797 5.55 14.07 -4.48
CA SER A 797 4.28 14.45 -3.82
C SER A 797 4.43 15.19 -2.50
N MET A 798 5.66 15.36 -2.01
CA MET A 798 5.98 15.96 -0.73
C MET A 798 7.35 16.60 -0.81
N VAL A 799 7.54 17.74 -0.14
CA VAL A 799 8.79 18.49 -0.18
C VAL A 799 10.00 17.62 0.24
N PRO A 800 11.15 17.67 -0.46
CA PRO A 800 12.23 16.70 -0.23
C PRO A 800 12.80 16.63 1.18
N PRO A 801 12.97 17.72 1.97
CA PRO A 801 13.42 17.63 3.36
C PRO A 801 12.55 16.66 4.18
N ALA A 802 11.22 16.81 4.13
CA ALA A 802 10.28 15.90 4.78
C ALA A 802 10.38 14.48 4.20
N TYR A 803 10.52 14.34 2.88
CA TYR A 803 10.68 13.04 2.23
C TYR A 803 11.94 12.31 2.70
N TYR A 804 13.06 13.02 2.83
CA TYR A 804 14.32 12.49 3.29
C TYR A 804 14.28 12.09 4.76
N ALA A 805 13.64 12.89 5.64
CA ALA A 805 13.41 12.50 7.03
C ALA A 805 12.69 11.15 7.14
N HIS A 806 11.61 10.97 6.38
CA HIS A 806 10.89 9.69 6.33
C HIS A 806 11.75 8.52 5.80
N LEU A 807 12.64 8.75 4.81
CA LEU A 807 13.59 7.73 4.35
C LEU A 807 14.62 7.37 5.42
N VAL A 808 15.13 8.37 6.16
CA VAL A 808 16.05 8.16 7.27
C VAL A 808 15.36 7.33 8.37
N ALA A 809 14.10 7.64 8.69
CA ALA A 809 13.37 6.92 9.73
C ALA A 809 13.11 5.47 9.32
N ALA A 810 12.73 5.23 8.07
CA ALA A 810 12.57 3.88 7.51
C ALA A 810 13.90 3.10 7.53
N ARG A 811 15.02 3.76 7.25
CA ARG A 811 16.34 3.15 7.26
C ARG A 811 16.84 2.85 8.68
N ALA A 812 16.63 3.75 9.62
CA ALA A 812 17.06 3.63 11.01
C ALA A 812 16.47 2.40 11.72
N ARG A 813 15.28 1.94 11.30
CA ARG A 813 14.70 0.67 11.80
C ARG A 813 15.62 -0.53 11.56
N PHE A 814 16.32 -0.55 10.43
CA PHE A 814 17.26 -1.63 10.11
C PHE A 814 18.54 -1.61 10.96
N HIS A 815 18.75 -0.60 11.81
CA HIS A 815 19.95 -0.49 12.64
C HIS A 815 19.84 -1.26 13.96
N SER A 816 18.69 -1.87 14.26
CA SER A 816 18.49 -2.73 15.43
C SER A 816 19.07 -4.14 15.22
N LYS A 817 19.82 -4.65 16.21
CA LYS A 817 20.35 -6.03 16.21
C LYS A 817 19.32 -7.10 16.57
N ASN A 818 18.24 -6.73 17.26
CA ASN A 818 17.31 -7.68 17.90
C ASN A 818 15.94 -7.78 17.21
N GLU A 819 15.68 -7.01 16.14
CA GLU A 819 14.44 -7.19 15.38
C GLU A 819 14.54 -8.46 14.52
N GLN A 820 13.79 -9.50 14.88
CA GLN A 820 13.59 -10.67 14.01
C GLN A 820 12.66 -10.26 12.85
N TRP A 821 13.20 -10.12 11.65
CA TRP A 821 12.49 -9.71 10.43
C TRP A 821 11.66 -10.83 9.77
N SER A 822 11.09 -11.73 10.57
CA SER A 822 10.30 -12.88 10.11
C SER A 822 8.79 -12.57 10.05
N ASP A 823 8.11 -12.98 8.97
CA ASP A 823 6.65 -12.89 8.81
C ASP A 823 5.86 -13.79 9.80
N THR A 824 6.54 -14.67 10.53
CA THR A 824 5.94 -15.55 11.56
C THR A 824 6.20 -15.11 13.01
N ALA A 825 6.88 -13.98 13.23
CA ALA A 825 7.27 -13.55 14.57
C ALA A 825 6.06 -13.12 15.42
N SER A 826 5.98 -13.70 16.63
CA SER A 826 5.04 -13.34 17.69
C SER A 826 5.26 -11.91 18.18
N THR A 827 4.18 -11.22 18.55
CA THR A 827 4.13 -9.92 19.23
C THR A 827 4.74 -9.91 20.64
N GLU A 828 5.45 -10.96 21.04
CA GLU A 828 6.19 -11.04 22.29
C GLU A 828 7.68 -11.00 21.97
N SER A 829 8.18 -9.82 21.60
CA SER A 829 9.61 -9.51 21.72
C SER A 829 9.76 -8.44 22.78
N GLY A 830 10.60 -8.70 23.77
CA GLY A 830 10.83 -7.83 24.92
C GLY A 830 11.29 -6.44 24.51
N ALA A 831 11.12 -5.48 25.43
CA ALA A 831 11.52 -4.09 25.25
C ALA A 831 12.95 -3.98 24.71
N GLY A 832 13.08 -3.53 23.46
CA GLY A 832 14.38 -3.20 22.88
C GLY A 832 14.88 -1.91 23.52
N ASP A 833 15.91 -2.03 24.36
CA ASP A 833 16.65 -0.90 24.92
C ASP A 833 17.32 -0.09 23.79
N ALA A 834 17.50 1.22 23.97
CA ALA A 834 18.14 2.10 23.00
C ALA A 834 19.58 1.65 22.65
N SER A 835 20.22 0.90 23.55
CA SER A 835 21.52 0.24 23.37
C SER A 835 21.56 -0.80 22.23
N SER A 836 20.40 -1.29 21.78
CA SER A 836 20.29 -2.29 20.70
C SER A 836 20.41 -1.72 19.28
N PHE A 837 20.34 -0.39 19.12
CA PHE A 837 20.49 0.30 17.84
C PHE A 837 21.95 0.71 17.59
N GLY A 838 22.50 0.31 16.44
CA GLY A 838 23.83 0.74 16.01
C GLY A 838 23.87 2.24 15.72
N LYS A 839 24.92 2.93 16.20
CA LYS A 839 25.16 4.34 15.85
C LYS A 839 25.69 4.45 14.42
N LEU A 840 25.18 5.43 13.66
CA LEU A 840 25.68 5.75 12.33
C LEU A 840 27.17 6.12 12.40
N LYS A 841 27.95 5.61 11.45
CA LYS A 841 29.38 5.88 11.35
C LYS A 841 29.66 7.32 10.84
N PRO A 842 30.61 8.06 11.43
CA PRO A 842 30.87 9.47 11.08
C PRO A 842 31.18 9.71 9.59
N GLU A 843 31.77 8.73 8.92
CA GLU A 843 32.10 8.75 7.49
C GLU A 843 30.86 8.96 6.62
N LEU A 844 29.69 8.49 7.08
CA LEU A 844 28.42 8.62 6.37
C LEU A 844 27.64 9.89 6.72
N ALA A 845 28.06 10.64 7.75
CA ALA A 845 27.30 11.80 8.25
C ALA A 845 27.15 12.92 7.21
N LYS A 846 28.04 12.98 6.22
CA LYS A 846 28.09 14.04 5.18
C LYS A 846 27.47 13.62 3.84
N VAL A 847 26.93 12.40 3.73
CA VAL A 847 26.37 11.87 2.49
C VAL A 847 24.95 11.35 2.67
N MET A 848 24.24 11.18 1.56
CA MET A 848 22.84 10.76 1.58
C MET A 848 22.70 9.21 1.56
N TRP A 849 23.30 8.56 2.55
CA TRP A 849 23.35 7.09 2.71
C TRP A 849 21.95 6.42 2.71
N PHE A 850 20.92 7.17 3.11
CA PHE A 850 19.52 6.75 3.19
C PHE A 850 18.79 6.60 1.84
N ILE A 851 19.34 7.05 0.71
CA ILE A 851 18.72 6.90 -0.63
C ILE A 851 18.67 5.42 -1.09
N SER A 852 17.49 4.88 -1.44
CA SER A 852 17.29 3.46 -1.85
C SER A 852 16.27 3.26 -3.00
N ASP A 853 16.08 2.03 -3.50
CA ASP A 853 15.21 1.66 -4.65
C ASP A 853 13.87 1.02 -4.20
N HIS A 854 12.74 1.61 -4.57
CA HIS A 854 11.38 1.02 -4.52
C HIS A 854 10.47 1.72 -5.54
N SER A 855 10.18 1.12 -6.69
CA SER A 855 9.07 1.52 -7.58
C SER A 855 8.46 0.31 -8.30
N LYS A 856 7.13 0.17 -8.22
CA LYS A 856 6.30 -1.03 -8.49
C LYS A 856 5.82 -1.23 -9.96
N GLY A 857 6.49 -0.68 -10.98
CA GLY A 857 5.84 -0.41 -12.28
C GLY A 857 5.78 -1.51 -13.36
N VAL A 858 6.61 -2.55 -13.37
CA VAL A 858 6.87 -3.35 -14.61
C VAL A 858 6.41 -4.82 -14.51
N LEU A 859 5.41 -5.13 -13.69
CA LEU A 859 4.98 -6.54 -13.45
C LEU A 859 3.57 -6.87 -14.00
N LYS A 860 2.82 -5.89 -14.50
CA LYS A 860 1.36 -6.01 -14.62
C LYS A 860 0.78 -6.89 -15.73
N THR A 861 1.51 -7.23 -16.80
CA THR A 861 0.89 -7.79 -18.02
C THR A 861 1.10 -9.29 -18.25
N HIS A 862 1.97 -9.95 -17.48
CA HIS A 862 2.20 -11.40 -17.60
C HIS A 862 1.68 -12.22 -16.40
N GLU A 863 1.13 -11.57 -15.37
CA GLU A 863 0.72 -12.21 -14.10
C GLU A 863 -0.78 -12.57 -14.03
N TRP A 864 -1.56 -12.31 -15.08
CA TRP A 864 -3.04 -12.51 -15.09
C TRP A 864 -3.51 -13.87 -15.62
N ARG A 865 -2.66 -14.60 -16.35
CA ARG A 865 -3.04 -15.87 -16.98
C ARG A 865 -3.08 -16.99 -15.96
N THR A 866 -4.20 -17.69 -15.88
CA THR A 866 -4.44 -18.81 -14.95
C THR A 866 -4.81 -20.06 -15.75
N ALA A 867 -4.73 -21.24 -15.14
CA ALA A 867 -5.28 -22.45 -15.77
C ALA A 867 -6.77 -22.27 -16.09
N ALA A 868 -7.52 -21.59 -15.21
CA ALA A 868 -8.96 -21.36 -15.37
C ALA A 868 -9.34 -20.46 -16.57
N ASN A 869 -8.49 -19.51 -16.98
CA ASN A 869 -8.80 -18.62 -18.12
C ASN A 869 -8.02 -18.95 -19.40
N SER A 870 -6.95 -19.74 -19.30
CA SER A 870 -6.04 -20.03 -20.41
C SER A 870 -5.91 -21.52 -20.74
N ALA A 871 -6.31 -22.43 -19.84
CA ALA A 871 -6.26 -23.88 -20.02
C ALA A 871 -7.58 -24.57 -19.59
N ALA A 872 -8.70 -23.84 -19.58
CA ALA A 872 -9.99 -24.35 -19.09
C ALA A 872 -10.44 -25.63 -19.81
N TYR A 873 -10.19 -25.72 -21.12
CA TYR A 873 -10.48 -26.88 -21.94
C TYR A 873 -9.71 -28.13 -21.53
N LEU A 874 -8.54 -27.98 -20.90
CA LEU A 874 -7.72 -29.08 -20.40
C LEU A 874 -8.14 -29.55 -19.01
N ILE A 875 -8.63 -28.66 -18.14
CA ILE A 875 -8.94 -28.94 -16.72
C ILE A 875 -9.79 -30.23 -16.53
N PRO A 876 -10.87 -30.48 -17.29
CA PRO A 876 -11.70 -31.68 -17.12
C PRO A 876 -10.97 -33.01 -17.34
N HIS A 877 -9.80 -32.98 -17.98
CA HIS A 877 -9.01 -34.16 -18.29
C HIS A 877 -7.89 -34.43 -17.29
N LEU A 878 -7.63 -33.51 -16.35
CA LEU A 878 -6.57 -33.66 -15.37
C LEU A 878 -7.00 -34.56 -14.21
N GLN A 879 -6.09 -35.43 -13.76
CA GLN A 879 -6.25 -36.26 -12.57
C GLN A 879 -5.15 -35.94 -11.55
N PRO A 880 -5.41 -36.03 -10.24
CA PRO A 880 -4.47 -35.58 -9.20
C PRO A 880 -3.05 -36.16 -9.29
N THR A 881 -2.89 -37.35 -9.88
CA THR A 881 -1.63 -38.10 -9.97
C THR A 881 -0.83 -37.86 -11.27
N MET A 882 -1.35 -37.04 -12.19
CA MET A 882 -0.75 -36.88 -13.52
C MET A 882 0.58 -36.12 -13.49
N LYS A 883 1.48 -36.54 -14.38
CA LYS A 883 2.72 -35.84 -14.69
C LYS A 883 2.53 -34.94 -15.91
N ILE A 884 2.66 -33.63 -15.73
CA ILE A 884 2.41 -32.61 -16.76
C ILE A 884 3.72 -31.94 -17.19
N LEU A 885 3.91 -31.72 -18.49
CA LEU A 885 4.92 -30.81 -19.04
C LEU A 885 4.22 -29.55 -19.58
N ASP A 886 4.58 -28.38 -19.08
CA ASP A 886 4.09 -27.09 -19.60
C ASP A 886 5.20 -26.40 -20.40
N VAL A 887 4.99 -26.31 -21.71
CA VAL A 887 6.00 -25.86 -22.67
C VAL A 887 5.82 -24.37 -22.98
N GLY A 888 6.88 -23.59 -22.76
CA GLY A 888 6.85 -22.12 -22.80
C GLY A 888 6.09 -21.51 -21.62
N CYS A 889 6.44 -21.96 -20.42
CA CYS A 889 5.75 -21.63 -19.18
C CYS A 889 5.82 -20.15 -18.76
N GLY A 890 6.72 -19.35 -19.35
CA GLY A 890 6.87 -17.93 -19.04
C GLY A 890 7.06 -17.67 -17.54
N PRO A 891 6.29 -16.75 -16.92
CA PRO A 891 6.39 -16.47 -15.49
C PRO A 891 5.75 -17.53 -14.60
N GLY A 892 5.31 -18.67 -15.14
CA GLY A 892 4.86 -19.86 -14.41
C GLY A 892 3.43 -19.81 -13.88
N SER A 893 2.62 -18.81 -14.19
CA SER A 893 1.29 -18.65 -13.59
C SER A 893 0.32 -19.80 -13.96
N ILE A 894 0.31 -20.24 -15.23
CA ILE A 894 -0.47 -21.41 -15.66
C ILE A 894 0.14 -22.70 -15.09
N THR A 895 1.47 -22.84 -15.16
CA THR A 895 2.19 -24.02 -14.67
C THR A 895 1.91 -24.30 -13.20
N ILE A 896 1.89 -23.25 -12.38
CA ILE A 896 1.66 -23.36 -10.94
C ILE A 896 0.22 -23.72 -10.67
N ASP A 897 -0.75 -23.15 -11.39
CA ASP A 897 -2.16 -23.54 -11.29
C ASP A 897 -2.38 -25.00 -11.72
N LEU A 898 -1.66 -25.47 -12.76
CA LEU A 898 -1.69 -26.87 -13.18
C LEU A 898 -1.11 -27.78 -12.08
N ALA A 899 0.02 -27.41 -11.47
CA ALA A 899 0.63 -28.16 -10.36
C ALA A 899 -0.30 -28.25 -9.15
N GLU A 900 -0.98 -27.15 -8.88
CA GLU A 900 -2.06 -27.04 -7.93
C GLU A 900 -3.20 -28.05 -8.22
N LEU A 901 -3.57 -28.26 -9.49
CA LEU A 901 -4.61 -29.22 -9.91
C LEU A 901 -4.15 -30.69 -9.87
N VAL A 902 -2.84 -30.96 -9.83
CA VAL A 902 -2.27 -32.33 -9.74
C VAL A 902 -1.44 -32.57 -8.47
N PRO A 903 -2.04 -32.47 -7.27
CA PRO A 903 -1.31 -32.45 -6.01
C PRO A 903 -0.51 -33.72 -5.69
N ASP A 904 -0.91 -34.88 -6.25
CA ASP A 904 -0.24 -36.17 -6.07
C ASP A 904 0.65 -36.53 -7.29
N GLY A 905 0.70 -35.62 -8.28
CA GLY A 905 1.48 -35.72 -9.50
C GLY A 905 2.65 -34.75 -9.50
N SER A 906 3.12 -34.37 -10.69
CA SER A 906 4.19 -33.37 -10.81
C SER A 906 4.08 -32.58 -12.11
N VAL A 907 4.51 -31.32 -12.10
CA VAL A 907 4.51 -30.46 -13.28
C VAL A 907 5.91 -29.96 -13.56
N ILE A 908 6.35 -30.05 -14.79
CA ILE A 908 7.61 -29.46 -15.24
C ILE A 908 7.27 -28.33 -16.21
N GLY A 909 7.63 -27.09 -15.86
CA GLY A 909 7.55 -25.94 -16.77
C GLY A 909 8.87 -25.75 -17.50
N ILE A 910 8.85 -25.69 -18.82
CA ILE A 910 10.03 -25.36 -19.62
C ILE A 910 9.89 -24.02 -20.32
N GLU A 911 10.99 -23.28 -20.44
CA GLU A 911 11.05 -21.99 -21.14
C GLU A 911 12.36 -21.92 -21.93
N TYR A 912 12.37 -21.33 -23.12
CA TYR A 912 13.59 -21.29 -23.95
C TYR A 912 14.63 -20.32 -23.39
N THR A 913 14.23 -19.44 -22.45
CA THR A 913 15.11 -18.53 -21.71
C THR A 913 14.94 -18.66 -20.20
N SER A 914 15.99 -18.36 -19.44
CA SER A 914 15.97 -18.45 -17.98
C SER A 914 15.29 -17.24 -17.29
N ASP A 915 15.09 -16.14 -18.02
CA ASP A 915 14.60 -14.87 -17.47
C ASP A 915 13.21 -14.96 -16.82
N PRO A 916 12.19 -15.57 -17.46
CA PRO A 916 10.86 -15.72 -16.87
C PRO A 916 10.80 -16.73 -15.71
N LEU A 917 11.65 -17.76 -15.74
CA LEU A 917 11.62 -18.88 -14.80
C LEU A 917 11.90 -18.47 -13.35
N SER A 918 12.63 -17.40 -13.11
CA SER A 918 12.86 -16.93 -11.73
C SER A 918 11.64 -16.28 -11.10
N LYS A 919 10.73 -15.73 -11.92
CA LYS A 919 9.41 -15.30 -11.41
C LYS A 919 8.52 -16.51 -11.16
N ALA A 920 8.59 -17.52 -12.04
CA ALA A 920 7.88 -18.78 -11.88
C ALA A 920 8.26 -19.49 -10.57
N LEU A 921 9.56 -19.62 -10.30
CA LEU A 921 10.06 -20.21 -9.07
C LEU A 921 9.66 -19.38 -7.84
N ALA A 922 9.76 -18.06 -7.91
CA ALA A 922 9.33 -17.19 -6.82
C ALA A 922 7.82 -17.34 -6.53
N LEU A 923 6.99 -17.40 -7.57
CA LEU A 923 5.54 -17.60 -7.44
C LEU A 923 5.21 -18.99 -6.87
N ALA A 924 5.95 -20.04 -7.24
CA ALA A 924 5.78 -21.38 -6.70
C ALA A 924 6.13 -21.45 -5.20
N ILE A 925 7.27 -20.86 -4.81
CA ILE A 925 7.70 -20.74 -3.42
C ILE A 925 6.67 -19.95 -2.61
N GLU A 926 6.23 -18.80 -3.13
CA GLU A 926 5.25 -17.94 -2.48
C GLU A 926 3.90 -18.67 -2.34
N ARG A 927 3.51 -19.55 -3.28
CA ARG A 927 2.29 -20.38 -3.20
C ARG A 927 2.46 -21.69 -2.42
N GLY A 928 3.68 -22.02 -1.98
CA GLY A 928 3.97 -23.28 -1.28
C GLY A 928 3.79 -24.52 -2.17
N ILE A 929 3.92 -24.37 -3.49
CA ILE A 929 3.77 -25.46 -4.46
C ILE A 929 5.12 -26.14 -4.64
N MET A 930 5.18 -27.41 -4.24
CA MET A 930 6.42 -28.19 -4.18
C MET A 930 6.51 -29.27 -5.27
N ASN A 931 5.40 -29.57 -5.94
CA ASN A 931 5.30 -30.56 -7.01
C ASN A 931 5.52 -29.93 -8.40
N VAL A 932 6.25 -28.81 -8.47
CA VAL A 932 6.56 -28.10 -9.71
C VAL A 932 8.07 -27.91 -9.86
N GLU A 933 8.58 -28.13 -11.07
CA GLU A 933 9.96 -27.88 -11.45
C GLU A 933 10.01 -26.95 -12.67
N PHE A 934 10.99 -26.06 -12.73
CA PHE A 934 11.20 -25.17 -13.88
C PHE A 934 12.57 -25.40 -14.52
N ARG A 935 12.62 -25.56 -15.84
CA ARG A 935 13.87 -25.79 -16.59
C ARG A 935 13.96 -24.92 -17.83
N VAL A 936 15.18 -24.57 -18.22
CA VAL A 936 15.41 -24.03 -19.57
C VAL A 936 15.36 -25.20 -20.55
N GLY A 937 14.62 -25.06 -21.65
CA GLY A 937 14.47 -26.12 -22.65
C GLY A 937 14.02 -25.61 -24.01
N ASP A 938 14.49 -26.26 -25.07
CA ASP A 938 14.07 -25.97 -26.44
C ASP A 938 12.87 -26.85 -26.81
N ILE A 939 11.77 -26.24 -27.24
CA ILE A 939 10.55 -26.95 -27.66
C ILE A 939 10.80 -27.88 -28.86
N HIS A 940 11.78 -27.57 -29.73
CA HIS A 940 12.07 -28.41 -30.91
C HIS A 940 12.92 -29.64 -30.58
N LYS A 941 13.44 -29.72 -29.35
CA LYS A 941 14.24 -30.83 -28.82
C LYS A 941 14.09 -30.91 -27.30
N LEU A 942 13.04 -31.60 -26.86
CA LEU A 942 12.71 -31.74 -25.45
C LEU A 942 13.66 -32.74 -24.78
N ASP A 943 14.42 -32.30 -23.78
CA ASP A 943 15.38 -33.13 -23.03
C ASP A 943 14.69 -34.05 -22.01
N PHE A 944 13.77 -34.87 -22.51
CA PHE A 944 13.04 -35.88 -21.74
C PHE A 944 12.94 -37.19 -22.55
N PRO A 945 12.95 -38.35 -21.89
CA PRO A 945 12.69 -39.63 -22.55
C PRO A 945 11.31 -39.67 -23.21
N ASP A 946 11.17 -40.57 -24.18
CA ASP A 946 9.89 -40.89 -24.81
C ASP A 946 8.87 -41.36 -23.75
N ASN A 947 7.58 -41.11 -23.97
CA ASN A 947 6.50 -41.61 -23.12
C ASN A 947 6.64 -41.23 -21.62
N THR A 948 7.07 -40.01 -21.31
CA THR A 948 7.34 -39.55 -19.94
C THR A 948 6.12 -38.93 -19.26
N PHE A 949 5.33 -38.12 -19.97
CA PHE A 949 4.29 -37.27 -19.40
C PHE A 949 2.89 -37.78 -19.72
N ASP A 950 1.97 -37.63 -18.77
CA ASP A 950 0.54 -37.92 -18.97
C ASP A 950 -0.13 -36.79 -19.76
N VAL A 951 0.34 -35.55 -19.58
CA VAL A 951 -0.13 -34.36 -20.31
C VAL A 951 1.06 -33.49 -20.72
N VAL A 952 1.04 -32.99 -21.96
CA VAL A 952 1.96 -31.93 -22.42
C VAL A 952 1.12 -30.75 -22.90
N HIS A 953 1.31 -29.59 -22.29
CA HIS A 953 0.55 -28.37 -22.55
C HIS A 953 1.44 -27.29 -23.20
N VAL A 954 0.88 -26.52 -24.12
CA VAL A 954 1.53 -25.33 -24.71
C VAL A 954 0.50 -24.23 -24.93
N HIS A 955 0.84 -23.00 -24.58
CA HIS A 955 -0.05 -21.85 -24.73
C HIS A 955 0.67 -20.61 -25.26
N GLN A 956 0.29 -20.16 -26.45
CA GLN A 956 0.84 -18.96 -27.12
C GLN A 956 2.36 -18.99 -27.36
N VAL A 957 2.89 -20.17 -27.73
CA VAL A 957 4.31 -20.39 -28.03
C VAL A 957 4.51 -20.67 -29.51
N LEU A 958 3.61 -21.45 -30.13
CA LEU A 958 3.72 -21.86 -31.53
C LEU A 958 3.65 -20.65 -32.48
N GLN A 959 3.05 -19.54 -32.04
CA GLN A 959 3.05 -18.27 -32.75
C GLN A 959 4.44 -17.61 -32.89
N HIS A 960 5.39 -17.98 -32.04
CA HIS A 960 6.71 -17.35 -31.95
C HIS A 960 7.84 -18.17 -32.59
N ILE A 961 7.57 -19.39 -33.04
CA ILE A 961 8.59 -20.32 -33.58
C ILE A 961 8.37 -20.61 -35.06
N ALA A 962 9.45 -20.98 -35.75
CA ALA A 962 9.44 -21.25 -37.18
C ALA A 962 8.89 -22.63 -37.55
N ASP A 963 9.15 -23.65 -36.73
CA ASP A 963 8.72 -25.03 -37.01
C ASP A 963 7.77 -25.58 -35.93
N PRO A 964 6.47 -25.20 -35.98
CA PRO A 964 5.47 -25.69 -35.05
C PRO A 964 5.20 -27.19 -35.21
N VAL A 965 5.50 -27.78 -36.37
CA VAL A 965 5.28 -29.22 -36.60
C VAL A 965 6.33 -30.03 -35.84
N GLN A 966 7.60 -29.64 -35.90
CA GLN A 966 8.65 -30.28 -35.12
C GLN A 966 8.43 -30.14 -33.62
N ALA A 967 8.00 -28.97 -33.14
CA ALA A 967 7.58 -28.77 -31.76
C ALA A 967 6.48 -29.76 -31.34
N MET A 968 5.43 -29.90 -32.15
CA MET A 968 4.34 -30.84 -31.90
C MET A 968 4.80 -32.31 -31.94
N ARG A 969 5.78 -32.67 -32.80
CA ARG A 969 6.37 -34.02 -32.82
C ARG A 969 7.09 -34.34 -31.51
N GLU A 970 7.87 -33.41 -30.98
CA GLU A 970 8.54 -33.59 -29.69
C GLU A 970 7.55 -33.68 -28.54
N MET A 971 6.52 -32.83 -28.52
CA MET A 971 5.44 -32.91 -27.54
C MET A 971 4.74 -34.27 -27.59
N ARG A 972 4.48 -34.80 -28.79
CA ARG A 972 3.94 -36.16 -28.98
C ARG A 972 4.88 -37.22 -28.42
N ARG A 973 6.16 -37.17 -28.78
CA ARG A 973 7.19 -38.15 -28.39
C ARG A 973 7.29 -38.31 -26.87
N VAL A 974 7.29 -37.20 -26.14
CA VAL A 974 7.43 -37.23 -24.67
C VAL A 974 6.13 -37.55 -23.94
N THR A 975 4.99 -37.60 -24.63
CA THR A 975 3.68 -37.96 -24.06
C THR A 975 3.49 -39.48 -24.09
N LYS A 976 2.97 -40.07 -23.02
CA LYS A 976 2.67 -41.51 -22.94
C LYS A 976 1.60 -41.95 -23.95
N PRO A 977 1.58 -43.22 -24.39
CA PRO A 977 0.44 -43.77 -25.11
C PRO A 977 -0.84 -43.64 -24.25
N GLY A 978 -1.91 -43.10 -24.82
CA GLY A 978 -3.14 -42.75 -24.13
C GLY A 978 -3.11 -41.40 -23.39
N GLY A 979 -1.96 -40.71 -23.35
CA GLY A 979 -1.78 -39.38 -22.78
C GLY A 979 -2.29 -38.25 -23.68
N ILE A 980 -2.20 -37.00 -23.21
CA ILE A 980 -2.78 -35.83 -23.87
C ILE A 980 -1.72 -34.80 -24.27
N VAL A 981 -1.78 -34.31 -25.50
CA VAL A 981 -1.16 -33.04 -25.91
C VAL A 981 -2.22 -31.96 -26.04
N ALA A 982 -2.08 -30.88 -25.26
CA ALA A 982 -3.04 -29.80 -25.18
C ALA A 982 -2.42 -28.49 -25.70
N VAL A 983 -3.11 -27.83 -26.62
CA VAL A 983 -2.60 -26.63 -27.31
C VAL A 983 -3.64 -25.54 -27.29
N ARG A 984 -3.26 -24.31 -26.93
CA ARG A 984 -4.08 -23.11 -27.14
C ARG A 984 -3.28 -22.00 -27.77
N GLU A 985 -3.77 -21.52 -28.91
CA GLU A 985 -3.08 -20.52 -29.72
C GLU A 985 -4.03 -19.41 -30.19
N SER A 986 -3.50 -18.20 -30.41
CA SER A 986 -4.32 -17.07 -30.85
C SER A 986 -4.82 -17.28 -32.29
N ILE A 987 -6.09 -16.98 -32.56
CA ILE A 987 -6.64 -16.90 -33.92
C ILE A 987 -6.71 -15.45 -34.30
N VAL A 988 -7.79 -14.75 -34.00
CA VAL A 988 -8.00 -13.39 -34.51
C VAL A 988 -8.59 -12.51 -33.41
N PRO A 989 -8.09 -11.27 -33.27
CA PRO A 989 -8.77 -10.26 -32.47
C PRO A 989 -9.97 -9.68 -33.24
N THR A 990 -11.05 -9.37 -32.52
CA THR A 990 -12.20 -8.63 -33.04
C THR A 990 -12.58 -7.55 -32.04
N TRP A 991 -13.11 -6.43 -32.51
CA TRP A 991 -13.44 -5.30 -31.64
C TRP A 991 -14.58 -4.46 -32.22
N TYR A 992 -15.20 -3.70 -31.33
CA TYR A 992 -16.17 -2.65 -31.62
C TYR A 992 -15.83 -1.40 -30.77
N PRO A 993 -16.02 -0.17 -31.26
CA PRO A 993 -16.36 0.17 -32.65
C PRO A 993 -15.23 -0.19 -33.62
N GLU A 994 -15.58 -0.32 -34.89
CA GLU A 994 -14.59 -0.55 -35.95
C GLU A 994 -13.54 0.57 -35.98
N SER A 995 -12.27 0.18 -36.11
CA SER A 995 -11.15 1.12 -36.05
C SER A 995 -10.06 0.70 -37.03
N ALA A 996 -9.86 1.56 -38.03
CA ALA A 996 -8.78 1.40 -39.01
C ALA A 996 -7.40 1.35 -38.35
N GLY A 997 -7.20 2.07 -37.24
CA GLY A 997 -5.93 2.06 -36.50
C GLY A 997 -5.68 0.76 -35.74
N LEU A 998 -6.71 0.15 -35.13
CA LEU A 998 -6.57 -1.18 -34.53
C LEU A 998 -6.31 -2.25 -35.61
N ALA A 999 -6.98 -2.14 -36.77
CA ALA A 999 -6.74 -3.03 -37.91
C ALA A 999 -5.28 -2.94 -38.40
N ALA A 1000 -4.79 -1.72 -38.63
CA ALA A 1000 -3.42 -1.47 -39.07
C ALA A 1000 -2.37 -1.94 -38.04
N PHE A 1001 -2.67 -1.85 -36.74
CA PHE A 1001 -1.78 -2.36 -35.69
C PHE A 1001 -1.61 -3.88 -35.78
N TRP A 1002 -2.70 -4.63 -35.99
CA TRP A 1002 -2.62 -6.08 -36.11
C TRP A 1002 -1.98 -6.52 -37.42
N GLU A 1003 -2.18 -5.79 -38.51
CA GLU A 1003 -1.47 -6.03 -39.77
C GLU A 1003 0.04 -5.81 -39.63
N LEU A 1004 0.45 -4.71 -38.99
CA LEU A 1004 1.85 -4.44 -38.68
C LEU A 1004 2.47 -5.57 -37.83
N GLN A 1005 1.77 -6.00 -36.77
CA GLN A 1005 2.23 -7.11 -35.94
C GLN A 1005 2.37 -8.42 -36.74
N ALA A 1006 1.41 -8.73 -37.62
CA ALA A 1006 1.46 -9.93 -38.44
C ALA A 1006 2.65 -9.91 -39.43
N ARG A 1007 2.92 -8.76 -40.08
CA ARG A 1007 4.07 -8.59 -40.97
C ARG A 1007 5.39 -8.78 -40.22
N MET A 1008 5.53 -8.13 -39.06
CA MET A 1008 6.73 -8.25 -38.22
C MET A 1008 6.93 -9.67 -37.68
N ALA A 1009 5.85 -10.37 -37.30
CA ALA A 1009 5.90 -11.73 -36.83
C ALA A 1009 6.40 -12.69 -37.92
N LYS A 1010 5.83 -12.62 -39.13
CA LYS A 1010 6.27 -13.43 -40.28
C LYS A 1010 7.75 -13.22 -40.62
N ALA A 1011 8.21 -11.97 -40.60
CA ALA A 1011 9.60 -11.65 -40.91
C ALA A 1011 10.60 -12.24 -39.91
N LYS A 1012 10.16 -12.51 -38.67
CA LYS A 1012 10.95 -13.19 -37.63
C LYS A 1012 10.80 -14.71 -37.64
N GLY A 1013 10.17 -15.26 -38.68
CA GLY A 1013 9.86 -16.69 -38.77
C GLY A 1013 8.70 -17.14 -37.88
N GLY A 1014 7.93 -16.22 -37.29
CA GLY A 1014 6.76 -16.56 -36.48
C GLY A 1014 5.49 -16.81 -37.30
N ASN A 1015 4.51 -17.46 -36.68
CA ASN A 1015 3.24 -17.81 -37.31
C ASN A 1015 2.13 -16.90 -36.78
N PRO A 1016 1.69 -15.86 -37.51
CA PRO A 1016 0.57 -15.04 -37.06
C PRO A 1016 -0.74 -15.84 -37.16
N HIS A 1017 -1.55 -15.77 -36.11
CA HIS A 1017 -2.86 -16.44 -36.00
C HIS A 1017 -2.80 -17.99 -36.05
N PRO A 1018 -1.94 -18.65 -35.25
CA PRO A 1018 -1.72 -20.09 -35.37
C PRO A 1018 -2.90 -20.96 -34.94
N GLY A 1019 -3.83 -20.45 -34.14
CA GLY A 1019 -4.93 -21.25 -33.58
C GLY A 1019 -5.82 -21.93 -34.62
N LYS A 1020 -5.89 -21.43 -35.86
CA LYS A 1020 -6.62 -22.08 -36.97
C LYS A 1020 -5.83 -23.22 -37.63
N TYR A 1021 -4.53 -23.32 -37.40
CA TYR A 1021 -3.64 -24.31 -38.02
C TYR A 1021 -3.18 -25.43 -37.08
N ILE A 1022 -3.39 -25.30 -35.76
CA ILE A 1022 -2.91 -26.27 -34.76
C ILE A 1022 -3.34 -27.72 -35.05
N HIS A 1023 -4.58 -27.92 -35.52
CA HIS A 1023 -5.08 -29.26 -35.88
C HIS A 1023 -4.39 -29.85 -37.13
N THR A 1024 -4.00 -29.00 -38.08
CA THR A 1024 -3.27 -29.42 -39.28
C THR A 1024 -1.83 -29.77 -38.92
N TRP A 1025 -1.19 -28.96 -38.08
CA TRP A 1025 0.16 -29.24 -37.58
C TRP A 1025 0.21 -30.51 -36.73
N ALA A 1026 -0.83 -30.81 -35.96
CA ALA A 1026 -0.94 -32.08 -35.25
C ALA A 1026 -0.97 -33.29 -36.21
N VAL A 1027 -1.76 -33.26 -37.29
CA VAL A 1027 -1.74 -34.35 -38.28
C VAL A 1027 -0.37 -34.50 -38.93
N GLN A 1028 0.29 -33.39 -39.28
CA GLN A 1028 1.66 -33.39 -39.86
C GLN A 1028 2.74 -33.86 -38.86
N ALA A 1029 2.47 -33.73 -37.57
CA ALA A 1029 3.30 -34.23 -36.48
C ALA A 1029 3.03 -35.72 -36.15
N GLY A 1030 2.10 -36.37 -36.87
CA GLY A 1030 1.83 -37.81 -36.74
C GLY A 1030 0.75 -38.16 -35.71
N PHE A 1031 -0.13 -37.22 -35.34
CA PHE A 1031 -1.33 -37.54 -34.56
C PHE A 1031 -2.45 -38.05 -35.47
N ASP A 1032 -3.14 -39.10 -35.02
CA ASP A 1032 -4.29 -39.66 -35.74
C ASP A 1032 -5.48 -38.72 -35.70
N ARG A 1033 -6.05 -38.42 -36.87
CA ARG A 1033 -7.16 -37.45 -37.01
C ARG A 1033 -8.35 -37.73 -36.08
N PRO A 1034 -8.80 -38.99 -35.83
CA PRO A 1034 -9.86 -39.27 -34.87
C PRO A 1034 -9.53 -38.94 -33.40
N GLN A 1035 -8.24 -38.81 -33.06
CA GLN A 1035 -7.78 -38.49 -31.70
C GLN A 1035 -7.57 -37.00 -31.46
N ILE A 1036 -7.87 -36.15 -32.45
CA ILE A 1036 -7.75 -34.69 -32.37
C ILE A 1036 -9.13 -34.08 -32.10
N ILE A 1037 -9.31 -33.54 -30.90
CA ILE A 1037 -10.51 -32.79 -30.51
C ILE A 1037 -10.16 -31.30 -30.55
N SER A 1038 -10.80 -30.55 -31.44
CA SER A 1038 -10.64 -29.10 -31.53
C SER A 1038 -11.80 -28.38 -30.85
N SER A 1039 -11.50 -27.33 -30.10
CA SER A 1039 -12.46 -26.39 -29.52
C SER A 1039 -11.98 -24.96 -29.75
N ALA A 1040 -12.75 -23.99 -29.27
CA ALA A 1040 -12.36 -22.59 -29.31
C ALA A 1040 -12.66 -21.93 -27.97
N GLY A 1041 -11.76 -21.06 -27.55
CA GLY A 1041 -11.88 -20.25 -26.35
C GLY A 1041 -11.82 -18.77 -26.69
N THR A 1042 -12.37 -17.92 -25.84
CA THR A 1042 -12.27 -16.48 -26.02
C THR A 1042 -11.76 -15.79 -24.77
N TRP A 1043 -11.04 -14.70 -24.96
CA TRP A 1043 -10.94 -13.64 -23.96
C TRP A 1043 -11.80 -12.49 -24.42
N CYS A 1044 -12.50 -11.85 -23.49
CA CYS A 1044 -13.31 -10.68 -23.75
C CYS A 1044 -12.91 -9.56 -22.79
N PHE A 1045 -12.75 -8.36 -23.33
CA PHE A 1045 -12.44 -7.14 -22.62
C PHE A 1045 -13.49 -6.11 -23.01
N SER A 1046 -14.45 -5.88 -22.12
CA SER A 1046 -15.65 -5.09 -22.45
C SER A 1046 -15.99 -4.06 -21.38
N THR A 1047 -15.56 -4.27 -20.14
CA THR A 1047 -15.72 -3.28 -19.08
C THR A 1047 -14.69 -2.15 -19.22
N PRO A 1048 -14.96 -0.94 -18.72
CA PRO A 1048 -14.00 0.16 -18.75
C PRO A 1048 -12.62 -0.21 -18.17
N GLU A 1049 -12.60 -0.99 -17.09
CA GLU A 1049 -11.37 -1.48 -16.46
C GLU A 1049 -10.62 -2.47 -17.36
N GLU A 1050 -11.33 -3.40 -18.00
CA GLU A 1050 -10.75 -4.37 -18.94
C GLU A 1050 -10.24 -3.69 -20.21
N ARG A 1051 -10.97 -2.68 -20.72
CA ARG A 1051 -10.53 -1.86 -21.85
C ARG A 1051 -9.25 -1.11 -21.50
N GLU A 1052 -9.22 -0.38 -20.38
CA GLU A 1052 -8.01 0.34 -19.96
C GLU A 1052 -6.85 -0.61 -19.68
N TYR A 1053 -7.12 -1.77 -19.08
CA TYR A 1053 -6.09 -2.77 -18.83
C TYR A 1053 -5.50 -3.33 -20.14
N TRP A 1054 -6.35 -3.82 -21.04
CA TRP A 1054 -5.91 -4.46 -22.28
C TRP A 1054 -5.49 -3.44 -23.34
N GLY A 1055 -6.40 -2.55 -23.72
CA GLY A 1055 -6.17 -1.53 -24.72
C GLY A 1055 -5.12 -0.50 -24.28
N GLY A 1056 -5.09 -0.11 -23.00
CA GLY A 1056 -4.03 0.75 -22.47
C GLY A 1056 -2.65 0.07 -22.50
N SER A 1057 -2.58 -1.24 -22.23
CA SER A 1057 -1.34 -2.00 -22.40
C SER A 1057 -0.91 -2.11 -23.87
N MET A 1058 -1.84 -2.26 -24.81
CA MET A 1058 -1.51 -2.32 -26.24
C MET A 1058 -1.06 -0.96 -26.78
N ALA A 1059 -1.67 0.13 -26.30
CA ALA A 1059 -1.23 1.49 -26.55
C ALA A 1059 0.23 1.70 -26.08
N GLU A 1060 0.53 1.35 -24.83
CA GLU A 1060 1.89 1.42 -24.30
C GLU A 1060 2.88 0.55 -25.08
N ARG A 1061 2.47 -0.66 -25.47
CA ARG A 1061 3.30 -1.57 -26.27
C ARG A 1061 3.63 -1.01 -27.64
N THR A 1062 2.70 -0.30 -28.27
CA THR A 1062 2.87 0.31 -29.60
C THR A 1062 4.05 1.28 -29.63
N LEU A 1063 4.27 2.03 -28.53
CA LEU A 1063 5.40 2.96 -28.39
C LEU A 1063 6.52 2.43 -27.49
N SER A 1064 6.45 1.17 -27.07
CA SER A 1064 7.53 0.56 -26.31
C SER A 1064 8.77 0.43 -27.19
N SER A 1065 9.95 0.75 -26.66
CA SER A 1065 11.19 0.81 -27.45
C SER A 1065 11.45 -0.48 -28.23
N ALA A 1066 11.27 -1.66 -27.62
CA ALA A 1066 11.51 -2.92 -28.33
C ALA A 1066 10.60 -3.14 -29.56
N PHE A 1067 9.31 -2.81 -29.46
CA PHE A 1067 8.37 -2.95 -30.58
C PHE A 1067 8.57 -1.83 -31.61
N ALA A 1068 8.66 -0.59 -31.14
CA ALA A 1068 8.82 0.59 -31.99
C ALA A 1068 10.16 0.59 -32.73
N ASP A 1069 11.26 0.23 -32.06
CA ASP A 1069 12.59 0.12 -32.68
C ASP A 1069 12.57 -0.94 -33.77
N THR A 1070 12.00 -2.13 -33.52
CA THR A 1070 11.87 -3.18 -34.55
C THR A 1070 11.03 -2.70 -35.73
N ALA A 1071 9.90 -2.04 -35.47
CA ALA A 1071 8.99 -1.58 -36.53
C ALA A 1071 9.64 -0.51 -37.41
N VAL A 1072 10.37 0.43 -36.82
CA VAL A 1072 11.04 1.53 -37.52
C VAL A 1072 12.34 1.07 -38.19
N SER A 1073 13.22 0.38 -37.47
CA SER A 1073 14.51 -0.08 -38.02
C SER A 1073 14.34 -1.15 -39.09
N GLY A 1074 13.28 -1.95 -39.01
CA GLY A 1074 12.92 -2.96 -40.00
C GLY A 1074 12.13 -2.41 -41.20
N GLY A 1075 11.83 -1.11 -41.24
CA GLY A 1075 11.09 -0.47 -42.34
C GLY A 1075 9.61 -0.86 -42.43
N TYR A 1076 9.01 -1.36 -41.35
CA TYR A 1076 7.61 -1.82 -41.34
C TYR A 1076 6.60 -0.71 -41.06
N ALA A 1077 7.01 0.31 -40.29
CA ALA A 1077 6.23 1.51 -39.99
C ALA A 1077 7.15 2.67 -39.57
N THR A 1078 6.69 3.90 -39.74
CA THR A 1078 7.33 5.11 -39.22
C THR A 1078 6.91 5.38 -37.76
N MET A 1079 7.71 6.17 -37.04
CA MET A 1079 7.35 6.57 -35.66
C MET A 1079 6.06 7.40 -35.61
N GLU A 1080 5.72 8.09 -36.70
CA GLU A 1080 4.47 8.85 -36.81
C GLU A 1080 3.26 7.92 -36.96
N GLU A 1081 3.36 6.91 -37.81
CA GLU A 1081 2.33 5.85 -37.92
C GLU A 1081 2.15 5.12 -36.58
N LEU A 1082 3.23 4.78 -35.86
CA LEU A 1082 3.12 4.15 -34.53
C LEU A 1082 2.37 5.02 -33.50
N LYS A 1083 2.56 6.34 -33.53
CA LYS A 1083 1.78 7.26 -32.67
C LYS A 1083 0.30 7.27 -33.04
N GLN A 1084 -0.02 7.17 -34.33
CA GLN A 1084 -1.41 7.06 -34.78
C GLN A 1084 -2.05 5.75 -34.33
N LEU A 1085 -1.31 4.63 -34.37
CA LEU A 1085 -1.76 3.34 -33.85
C LEU A 1085 -1.97 3.36 -32.33
N GLU A 1086 -1.07 4.01 -31.57
CA GLU A 1086 -1.23 4.19 -30.13
C GLU A 1086 -2.48 5.01 -29.80
N LYS A 1087 -2.68 6.12 -30.54
CA LYS A 1087 -3.88 6.93 -30.42
C LYS A 1087 -5.14 6.12 -30.69
N ALA A 1088 -5.15 5.26 -31.72
CA ALA A 1088 -6.30 4.42 -32.03
C ALA A 1088 -6.65 3.46 -30.88
N TRP A 1089 -5.65 2.86 -30.24
CA TRP A 1089 -5.87 2.06 -29.03
C TRP A 1089 -6.45 2.90 -27.89
N ARG A 1090 -5.92 4.11 -27.66
CA ARG A 1090 -6.46 5.02 -26.64
C ARG A 1090 -7.89 5.45 -26.95
N ASP A 1091 -8.20 5.75 -28.21
CA ASP A 1091 -9.55 6.13 -28.63
C ASP A 1091 -10.53 4.97 -28.39
N TRP A 1092 -10.15 3.74 -28.74
CA TRP A 1092 -10.96 2.54 -28.47
C TRP A 1092 -11.19 2.31 -26.97
N VAL A 1093 -10.17 2.53 -26.13
CA VAL A 1093 -10.32 2.41 -24.67
C VAL A 1093 -11.35 3.40 -24.10
N GLN A 1094 -11.37 4.62 -24.64
CA GLN A 1094 -12.27 5.68 -24.21
C GLN A 1094 -13.69 5.55 -24.78
N ASP A 1095 -13.91 4.69 -25.77
CA ASP A 1095 -15.24 4.47 -26.32
C ASP A 1095 -16.09 3.62 -25.36
N ASP A 1096 -17.23 4.16 -24.91
CA ASP A 1096 -18.11 3.48 -23.95
C ASP A 1096 -18.72 2.20 -24.50
N SER A 1097 -18.90 2.13 -25.83
CA SER A 1097 -19.33 0.92 -26.54
C SER A 1097 -18.19 -0.07 -26.80
N GLY A 1098 -16.97 0.31 -26.42
CA GLY A 1098 -15.75 -0.47 -26.61
C GLY A 1098 -15.91 -1.91 -26.13
N TRP A 1099 -15.72 -2.85 -27.05
CA TRP A 1099 -15.78 -4.27 -26.78
C TRP A 1099 -14.71 -4.97 -27.61
N PHE A 1100 -13.87 -5.79 -27.00
CA PHE A 1100 -12.76 -6.47 -27.67
C PHE A 1100 -12.75 -7.93 -27.27
N ALA A 1101 -12.60 -8.82 -28.25
CA ALA A 1101 -12.40 -10.22 -27.99
C ALA A 1101 -11.18 -10.78 -28.75
N PHE A 1102 -10.50 -11.71 -28.11
CA PHE A 1102 -9.49 -12.55 -28.76
C PHE A 1102 -10.06 -13.94 -28.90
N LEU A 1103 -10.21 -14.41 -30.14
CA LEU A 1103 -10.53 -15.80 -30.43
C LEU A 1103 -9.25 -16.64 -30.35
N HIS A 1104 -9.34 -17.79 -29.69
CA HIS A 1104 -8.27 -18.77 -29.58
C HIS A 1104 -8.74 -20.12 -30.13
N GLY A 1105 -7.84 -20.81 -30.83
CA GLY A 1105 -8.01 -22.21 -31.16
C GLY A 1105 -7.48 -23.04 -30.00
N GLU A 1106 -8.25 -24.03 -29.58
CA GLU A 1106 -7.92 -24.95 -28.50
C GLU A 1106 -7.94 -26.37 -29.07
N MET A 1107 -7.05 -27.23 -28.60
CA MET A 1107 -6.95 -28.59 -29.11
C MET A 1107 -6.47 -29.54 -28.03
N ILE A 1108 -7.07 -30.72 -28.01
CA ILE A 1108 -6.65 -31.89 -27.25
C ILE A 1108 -6.38 -33.02 -28.24
N CYS A 1109 -5.15 -33.51 -28.24
CA CYS A 1109 -4.73 -34.68 -29.00
C CYS A 1109 -4.44 -35.83 -28.05
N ARG A 1110 -5.00 -37.01 -28.31
CA ARG A 1110 -4.60 -38.24 -27.60
C ARG A 1110 -3.50 -38.96 -28.38
N VAL A 1111 -2.45 -39.39 -27.67
CA VAL A 1111 -1.23 -40.03 -28.25
C VAL A 1111 -1.36 -41.53 -28.37
#